data_AF-R7Q9U2-F1
#
_entry.id   AF-R7Q9U2-F1
#
_cell.length_a   1.000
_cell.length_b   1.000
_cell.length_c   1.000
_cell.angle_alpha   90.00
_cell.angle_beta   90.00
_cell.angle_gamma   90.00
#
_symmetry.space_group_name_H-M   'P 1'
#
loop_
_entity.id
_entity.type
_entity.pdbx_description
1 polymer ?
#
loop_
_entity_poly.entity_id
_entity_poly.type
_entity_poly.pdbx_seq_one_letter_code
_entity_poly.pdbx_strand_id
1 'polypeptide(L)'
;MVLLSLRQAPDGWQVLRGAGTSALDARLSLAPSSAAHGQGPVLVFVSASDVDALAASRILTALLRADLARYEIHPVIGYDDLAAKFAVLATKVEPRAVLLVNCGAMVDLGAVLGLQEEELKPTDVRVFVMDCHRPYHLRNIRNERVVLFDDLEENAMAELPLDVDWEDRWGNVEVEDSSDEESESDDSDDSSDDNSRSEGNDFAIAKHKLDSADAEAPTVKKTKPKKRKRRRDRDADAIMEDDVLFDGEGTGRADPDDDSDDEDDNQDEGSSQPTKRRGRKAKRKRIRRSRGRSLYDDDPEIMEREKLRDYYSNATLAMSSACLSHSIAAVFNRSDMDSLWMAIVGVTSQFNSSSISSDLYEDARGYFLQQLKDPNLNGQKQQKDSSQEQNVGYALGCNAVQTQRIAPNTELRLDLLRHWSLHGSLLHSTYTATRLSAWRQIGKRRLLEMLATLGIPLKDSQQDWCYMKQKNKLALERHLPKAIQRFDLGVNIEYESFVRSLPGHRGDVSAADFSHAISALLEFDDRSQRAPRGEISPAAHTFWTAYDALDMKKSNLLDTGLDMAVSIQKLTAEVGGDVIESRKFVPSGPFRYVFLRDQQSKELFAHPLLLRRLALFLKKALTRQGVREKPFIILAPDPSRDVWIAVAATTSGQRNDFGHRFRKAAERNGSQVTYDAFDSAVCEIKDGQEIEFVRFLHDVMR
;
A
#
# COMPACT_ATOMS: atom_id res chain seq x y z
N MET A 1 0.31 -21.54 23.76
CA MET A 1 0.51 -20.93 22.43
C MET A 1 0.07 -21.92 21.36
N VAL A 2 -0.73 -21.50 20.37
CA VAL A 2 -0.99 -22.28 19.15
C VAL A 2 -0.83 -21.32 17.98
N LEU A 3 0.37 -21.29 17.42
CA LEU A 3 0.65 -20.71 16.11
C LEU A 3 0.73 -21.89 15.13
N LEU A 4 -0.08 -21.84 14.08
CA LEU A 4 -0.12 -22.89 13.06
C LEU A 4 0.74 -22.42 11.88
N SER A 5 1.97 -22.95 11.75
CA SER A 5 2.89 -22.64 10.63
C SER A 5 2.68 -23.59 9.45
N LEU A 6 2.81 -23.05 8.23
CA LEU A 6 2.51 -23.74 6.96
C LEU A 6 3.72 -24.16 6.12
N ARG A 7 4.89 -23.51 6.29
CA ARG A 7 5.95 -23.57 5.28
C ARG A 7 6.87 -24.79 5.38
N GLN A 8 6.80 -25.59 6.45
CA GLN A 8 7.72 -26.70 6.68
C GLN A 8 7.04 -27.94 7.29
N ALA A 9 6.29 -28.71 6.50
CA ALA A 9 6.06 -30.14 6.79
C ALA A 9 5.57 -30.90 5.53
N PRO A 10 6.22 -32.01 5.13
CA PRO A 10 5.66 -32.94 4.14
C PRO A 10 4.41 -33.68 4.65
N ASP A 11 4.17 -33.70 5.98
CA ASP A 11 3.12 -34.47 6.63
C ASP A 11 2.38 -33.64 7.71
N GLY A 12 1.43 -32.79 7.30
CA GLY A 12 0.37 -32.24 8.16
C GLY A 12 0.73 -31.13 9.16
N TRP A 13 -0.27 -30.32 9.51
CA TRP A 13 -0.18 -29.19 10.45
C TRP A 13 0.23 -29.64 11.86
N GLN A 14 1.29 -29.04 12.42
CA GLN A 14 1.60 -29.19 13.84
C GLN A 14 1.01 -28.03 14.66
N VAL A 15 0.28 -28.39 15.72
CA VAL A 15 -0.08 -27.47 16.81
C VAL A 15 1.19 -27.31 17.67
N LEU A 16 1.89 -26.18 17.55
CA LEU A 16 3.04 -25.88 18.40
C LEU A 16 2.56 -25.52 19.82
N ARG A 17 2.25 -26.53 20.64
CA ARG A 17 2.19 -26.35 22.11
C ARG A 17 3.62 -26.30 22.63
N GLY A 18 3.95 -25.25 23.38
CA GLY A 18 5.13 -25.24 24.24
C GLY A 18 5.19 -26.52 25.07
N ALA A 19 6.34 -27.19 25.00
CA ALA A 19 6.78 -28.41 25.67
C ALA A 19 5.73 -29.19 26.52
N GLY A 20 5.35 -30.36 26.00
CA GLY A 20 4.97 -31.51 26.83
C GLY A 20 3.49 -31.90 26.81
N THR A 21 3.04 -32.57 25.74
CA THR A 21 2.07 -33.71 25.81
C THR A 21 2.07 -34.45 24.47
N SER A 22 2.04 -35.78 24.51
CA SER A 22 2.28 -36.70 23.40
C SER A 22 1.34 -36.53 22.21
N ALA A 23 1.95 -36.60 21.02
CA ALA A 23 1.31 -36.65 19.71
C ALA A 23 0.42 -37.89 19.56
N LEU A 24 -0.89 -37.67 19.36
CA LEU A 24 -1.83 -38.50 18.57
C LEU A 24 -3.30 -38.03 18.73
N ASP A 25 -3.61 -37.21 19.74
CA ASP A 25 -4.98 -36.74 20.01
C ASP A 25 -5.33 -35.36 19.43
N ALA A 26 -4.38 -34.64 18.84
CA ALA A 26 -4.61 -33.29 18.28
C ALA A 26 -5.17 -33.32 16.85
N ARG A 27 -6.12 -34.20 16.56
CA ARG A 27 -7.03 -33.97 15.43
C ARG A 27 -7.76 -32.66 15.72
N LEU A 28 -7.76 -31.74 14.78
CA LEU A 28 -8.58 -30.53 14.73
C LEU A 28 -10.06 -30.87 15.02
N SER A 29 -10.40 -30.97 16.31
CA SER A 29 -11.76 -31.04 16.76
C SER A 29 -12.19 -29.63 17.09
N LEU A 30 -13.23 -29.17 16.40
CA LEU A 30 -14.07 -28.07 16.86
C LEU A 30 -14.92 -28.50 18.09
N ALA A 31 -14.39 -29.37 18.99
CA ALA A 31 -14.96 -29.80 20.29
C ALA A 31 -13.99 -30.69 21.12
N PRO A 32 -14.02 -30.71 22.47
CA PRO A 32 -13.61 -29.70 23.47
C PRO A 32 -12.28 -30.06 24.17
N SER A 33 -11.47 -29.05 24.52
CA SER A 33 -10.74 -29.08 25.80
C SER A 33 -11.52 -28.24 26.80
N SER A 34 -12.18 -28.88 27.77
CA SER A 34 -12.81 -28.40 29.02
C SER A 34 -13.72 -27.14 29.05
N ALA A 35 -13.78 -26.31 28.01
CA ALA A 35 -14.67 -25.15 27.94
C ALA A 35 -16.10 -25.59 27.53
N ALA A 36 -17.13 -25.07 28.19
CA ALA A 36 -18.52 -25.28 27.77
C ALA A 36 -18.70 -24.67 26.36
N HIS A 37 -18.94 -25.50 25.34
CA HIS A 37 -19.10 -25.01 23.97
C HIS A 37 -20.49 -24.40 23.81
N GLY A 38 -20.56 -23.12 23.42
CA GLY A 38 -21.80 -22.53 22.94
C GLY A 38 -22.39 -23.36 21.79
N GLN A 39 -23.71 -23.58 21.79
CA GLN A 39 -24.39 -24.33 20.71
C GLN A 39 -24.70 -23.46 19.49
N GLY A 40 -24.40 -22.16 19.57
CA GLY A 40 -24.65 -21.15 18.56
C GLY A 40 -23.85 -21.32 17.26
N PRO A 41 -24.05 -20.37 16.31
CA PRO A 41 -23.29 -20.33 15.08
C PRO A 41 -21.82 -19.94 15.31
N VAL A 42 -20.99 -20.11 14.29
CA VAL A 42 -19.69 -19.43 14.19
C VAL A 42 -19.94 -17.98 13.77
N LEU A 43 -19.46 -17.01 14.53
CA LEU A 43 -19.49 -15.61 14.11
C LEU A 43 -18.26 -15.30 13.27
N VAL A 44 -18.46 -14.79 12.05
CA VAL A 44 -17.39 -14.44 11.12
C VAL A 44 -17.39 -12.94 10.92
N PHE A 45 -16.43 -12.24 11.53
CA PHE A 45 -16.24 -10.81 11.32
C PHE A 45 -15.23 -10.58 10.19
N VAL A 46 -15.60 -9.79 9.20
CA VAL A 46 -14.82 -9.60 7.97
C VAL A 46 -14.54 -8.12 7.78
N SER A 47 -13.28 -7.74 7.53
CA SER A 47 -12.93 -6.38 7.12
C SER A 47 -13.75 -5.98 5.88
N ALA A 48 -14.56 -4.93 6.01
CA ALA A 48 -15.61 -4.60 5.04
C ALA A 48 -15.07 -3.99 3.75
N SER A 49 -13.91 -3.32 3.81
CA SER A 49 -13.34 -2.55 2.70
C SER A 49 -12.06 -3.18 2.16
N ASP A 50 -12.00 -4.51 2.07
CA ASP A 50 -10.83 -5.24 1.60
C ASP A 50 -11.21 -6.44 0.70
N VAL A 51 -10.58 -6.50 -0.48
CA VAL A 51 -10.81 -7.56 -1.48
C VAL A 51 -10.27 -8.92 -1.01
N ASP A 52 -9.12 -8.93 -0.35
CA ASP A 52 -8.51 -10.13 0.24
C ASP A 52 -9.40 -10.70 1.35
N ALA A 53 -9.98 -9.84 2.19
CA ALA A 53 -10.91 -10.25 3.25
C ALA A 53 -12.19 -10.91 2.69
N LEU A 54 -12.77 -10.34 1.63
CA LEU A 54 -13.93 -10.92 0.95
C LEU A 54 -13.59 -12.29 0.33
N ALA A 55 -12.45 -12.38 -0.36
CA ALA A 55 -11.99 -13.62 -0.96
C ALA A 55 -11.74 -14.71 0.11
N ALA A 56 -11.05 -14.37 1.20
CA ALA A 56 -10.80 -15.26 2.33
C ALA A 56 -12.11 -15.73 2.98
N SER A 57 -13.03 -14.81 3.27
CA SER A 57 -14.31 -15.17 3.89
C SER A 57 -15.16 -16.08 3.01
N ARG A 58 -15.12 -15.93 1.67
CA ARG A 58 -15.78 -16.87 0.74
C ARG A 58 -15.20 -18.27 0.82
N ILE A 59 -13.87 -18.41 0.91
CA ILE A 59 -13.20 -19.71 1.04
C ILE A 59 -13.58 -20.36 2.38
N LEU A 60 -13.42 -19.63 3.50
CA LEU A 60 -13.66 -20.14 4.84
C LEU A 60 -15.13 -20.53 5.06
N THR A 61 -16.07 -19.72 4.56
CA THR A 61 -17.50 -20.02 4.69
C THR A 61 -17.96 -21.17 3.79
N ALA A 62 -17.25 -21.45 2.70
CA ALA A 62 -17.45 -22.67 1.92
C ALA A 62 -17.03 -23.93 2.71
N LEU A 63 -15.91 -23.88 3.44
CA LEU A 63 -15.49 -24.96 4.33
C LEU A 63 -16.50 -25.20 5.46
N LEU A 64 -16.94 -24.13 6.14
CA LEU A 64 -17.96 -24.22 7.18
C LEU A 64 -19.27 -24.80 6.65
N ARG A 65 -19.69 -24.40 5.45
CA ARG A 65 -20.88 -24.94 4.79
C ARG A 65 -20.73 -26.42 4.47
N ALA A 66 -19.55 -26.85 4.01
CA ALA A 66 -19.27 -28.25 3.72
C ALA A 66 -19.36 -29.13 4.97
N ASP A 67 -19.02 -28.59 6.15
CA ASP A 67 -19.18 -29.27 7.44
C ASP A 67 -20.55 -29.08 8.10
N LEU A 68 -21.50 -28.47 7.39
CA LEU A 68 -22.84 -28.15 7.91
C LEU A 68 -22.79 -27.32 9.21
N ALA A 69 -21.71 -26.57 9.41
CA ALA A 69 -21.57 -25.65 10.52
C ALA A 69 -22.42 -24.40 10.25
N ARG A 70 -23.31 -24.06 11.19
CA ARG A 70 -24.05 -22.80 11.14
C ARG A 70 -23.08 -21.64 11.37
N TYR A 71 -23.16 -20.61 10.54
CA TYR A 71 -22.34 -19.41 10.65
C TYR A 71 -23.13 -18.14 10.31
N GLU A 72 -22.64 -17.00 10.81
CA GLU A 72 -23.14 -15.67 10.47
C GLU A 72 -21.97 -14.78 10.09
N ILE A 73 -22.08 -14.07 8.96
CA ILE A 73 -21.04 -13.16 8.47
C ILE A 73 -21.46 -11.73 8.82
N HIS A 74 -20.54 -11.01 9.46
CA HIS A 74 -20.72 -9.65 9.95
C HIS A 74 -19.61 -8.76 9.39
N PRO A 75 -19.86 -7.95 8.34
CA PRO A 75 -18.86 -7.00 7.87
C PRO A 75 -18.58 -5.96 8.95
N VAL A 76 -17.32 -5.64 9.19
CA VAL A 76 -16.87 -4.65 10.16
C VAL A 76 -16.03 -3.60 9.44
N ILE A 77 -16.27 -2.33 9.73
CA ILE A 77 -15.50 -1.23 9.13
C ILE A 77 -14.24 -0.94 9.96
N GLY A 78 -14.34 -1.20 11.26
CA GLY A 78 -13.37 -0.80 12.26
C GLY A 78 -13.44 -1.60 13.56
N TYR A 79 -12.56 -1.24 14.50
CA TYR A 79 -12.47 -1.89 15.80
C TYR A 79 -13.62 -1.49 16.74
N ASP A 80 -14.14 -0.26 16.64
CA ASP A 80 -15.31 0.18 17.43
C ASP A 80 -16.57 -0.56 16.97
N ASP A 81 -16.76 -0.67 15.65
CA ASP A 81 -17.85 -1.45 15.04
C ASP A 81 -17.73 -2.95 15.38
N LEU A 82 -16.51 -3.51 15.37
CA LEU A 82 -16.23 -4.88 15.80
C LEU A 82 -16.61 -5.10 17.27
N ALA A 83 -16.13 -4.25 18.18
CA ALA A 83 -16.40 -4.34 19.61
C ALA A 83 -17.90 -4.24 19.90
N ALA A 84 -18.58 -3.26 19.29
CA ALA A 84 -20.02 -3.07 19.44
C ALA A 84 -20.84 -4.27 18.96
N LYS A 85 -20.53 -4.80 17.76
CA LYS A 85 -21.22 -5.99 17.23
C LYS A 85 -20.92 -7.23 18.06
N PHE A 86 -19.68 -7.44 18.47
CA PHE A 86 -19.30 -8.57 19.31
C PHE A 86 -20.04 -8.55 20.64
N ALA A 87 -20.07 -7.42 21.34
CA ALA A 87 -20.74 -7.29 22.64
C ALA A 87 -22.23 -7.68 22.56
N VAL A 88 -22.91 -7.30 21.48
CA VAL A 88 -24.33 -7.66 21.26
C VAL A 88 -24.49 -9.13 20.88
N LEU A 89 -23.69 -9.62 19.93
CA LEU A 89 -23.86 -10.96 19.35
C LEU A 89 -23.40 -12.06 20.29
N ALA A 90 -22.27 -11.88 20.98
CA ALA A 90 -21.71 -12.89 21.87
C ALA A 90 -22.70 -13.30 22.96
N THR A 91 -23.43 -12.35 23.55
CA THR A 91 -24.47 -12.61 24.55
C THR A 91 -25.77 -13.12 23.93
N LYS A 92 -26.13 -12.65 22.73
CA LYS A 92 -27.41 -12.97 22.11
C LYS A 92 -27.47 -14.39 21.52
N VAL A 93 -26.39 -14.85 20.89
CA VAL A 93 -26.39 -16.11 20.13
C VAL A 93 -25.49 -17.19 20.71
N GLU A 94 -24.74 -16.90 21.78
CA GLU A 94 -23.82 -17.82 22.47
C GLU A 94 -22.97 -18.62 21.46
N PRO A 95 -22.11 -17.93 20.70
CA PRO A 95 -21.44 -18.51 19.55
C PRO A 95 -20.46 -19.60 19.98
N ARG A 96 -20.29 -20.61 19.13
CA ARG A 96 -19.34 -21.70 19.39
C ARG A 96 -17.88 -21.27 19.22
N ALA A 97 -17.66 -20.30 18.33
CA ALA A 97 -16.36 -19.76 17.95
C ALA A 97 -16.57 -18.42 17.25
N VAL A 98 -15.54 -17.58 17.31
CA VAL A 98 -15.47 -16.31 16.57
C VAL A 98 -14.30 -16.39 15.60
N LEU A 99 -14.49 -15.95 14.37
CA LEU A 99 -13.49 -15.91 13.31
C LEU A 99 -13.35 -14.45 12.84
N LEU A 100 -12.16 -13.87 12.99
CA LEU A 100 -11.80 -12.56 12.46
C LEU A 100 -11.05 -12.77 11.15
N VAL A 101 -11.48 -12.10 10.09
CA VAL A 101 -10.91 -12.19 8.75
C VAL A 101 -10.35 -10.83 8.34
N ASN A 102 -9.04 -10.80 8.11
CA ASN A 102 -8.22 -9.65 7.76
C ASN A 102 -8.33 -8.47 8.73
N CYS A 103 -8.48 -8.79 10.03
CA CYS A 103 -8.51 -7.83 11.12
C CYS A 103 -8.14 -8.50 12.46
N GLY A 104 -7.66 -7.69 13.41
CA GLY A 104 -7.44 -8.12 14.79
C GLY A 104 -6.01 -8.56 15.14
N ALA A 105 -5.13 -8.81 14.17
CA ALA A 105 -3.76 -9.23 14.47
C ALA A 105 -2.96 -8.18 15.26
N MET A 106 -3.10 -6.90 14.91
CA MET A 106 -2.22 -5.81 15.36
C MET A 106 -2.68 -5.09 16.64
N VAL A 107 -3.82 -5.47 17.23
CA VAL A 107 -4.40 -4.81 18.42
C VAL A 107 -4.61 -5.81 19.55
N ASP A 108 -4.69 -5.33 20.79
CA ASP A 108 -5.05 -6.17 21.94
C ASP A 108 -6.52 -6.61 21.85
N LEU A 109 -6.77 -7.82 21.32
CA LEU A 109 -8.12 -8.38 21.21
C LEU A 109 -8.74 -8.66 22.57
N GLY A 110 -7.92 -8.88 23.60
CA GLY A 110 -8.40 -9.05 24.97
C GLY A 110 -9.11 -7.78 25.45
N ALA A 111 -8.51 -6.62 25.19
CA ALA A 111 -9.10 -5.33 25.49
C ALA A 111 -10.29 -4.98 24.58
N VAL A 112 -10.14 -5.16 23.25
CA VAL A 112 -11.17 -4.80 22.26
C VAL A 112 -12.46 -5.60 22.44
N LEU A 113 -12.34 -6.91 22.71
CA LEU A 113 -13.50 -7.80 22.83
C LEU A 113 -13.91 -8.07 24.29
N GLY A 114 -13.25 -7.45 25.27
CA GLY A 114 -13.55 -7.65 26.69
C GLY A 114 -13.35 -9.08 27.16
N LEU A 115 -12.26 -9.74 26.72
CA LEU A 115 -11.97 -11.15 27.06
C LEU A 115 -11.21 -11.30 28.40
N GLN A 116 -10.90 -10.18 29.06
CA GLN A 116 -10.18 -10.12 30.33
C GLN A 116 -11.18 -10.09 31.50
N GLU A 117 -11.33 -11.21 32.22
CA GLU A 117 -11.88 -11.29 33.59
C GLU A 117 -11.73 -12.72 34.11
N GLU A 118 -11.15 -12.88 35.32
CA GLU A 118 -10.82 -14.16 35.97
C GLU A 118 -12.05 -14.94 36.49
N GLU A 119 -13.24 -14.32 36.50
CA GLU A 119 -14.49 -15.00 36.83
C GLU A 119 -15.09 -15.61 35.56
N LEU A 120 -15.24 -16.94 35.53
CA LEU A 120 -15.88 -17.69 34.44
C LEU A 120 -17.27 -17.10 34.12
N LYS A 121 -17.33 -16.20 33.12
CA LYS A 121 -18.58 -15.85 32.43
C LYS A 121 -18.92 -16.94 31.39
N PRO A 122 -20.21 -17.15 31.06
CA PRO A 122 -20.67 -18.19 30.11
C PRO A 122 -20.09 -18.12 28.68
N THR A 123 -19.30 -17.09 28.35
CA THR A 123 -18.71 -16.81 27.03
C THR A 123 -17.24 -17.23 26.96
N ASP A 124 -16.94 -18.51 27.19
CA ASP A 124 -15.59 -19.07 26.98
C ASP A 124 -15.33 -19.35 25.48
N VAL A 125 -15.55 -18.32 24.66
CA VAL A 125 -15.53 -18.40 23.21
C VAL A 125 -14.11 -18.20 22.71
N ARG A 126 -13.63 -19.13 21.86
CA ARG A 126 -12.34 -19.00 21.18
C ARG A 126 -12.45 -18.06 19.98
N VAL A 127 -11.47 -17.17 19.86
CA VAL A 127 -11.32 -16.20 18.78
C VAL A 127 -10.20 -16.65 17.85
N PHE A 128 -10.55 -16.95 16.62
CA PHE A 128 -9.66 -17.36 15.55
C PHE A 128 -9.36 -16.16 14.66
N VAL A 129 -8.09 -15.87 14.39
CA VAL A 129 -7.67 -14.68 13.65
C VAL A 129 -6.93 -15.10 12.39
N MET A 130 -7.57 -14.83 11.25
CA MET A 130 -7.04 -15.03 9.90
C MET A 130 -6.67 -13.66 9.34
N ASP A 131 -5.44 -13.20 9.56
CA ASP A 131 -5.04 -11.83 9.25
C ASP A 131 -3.60 -11.77 8.72
N CYS A 132 -3.41 -11.07 7.59
CA CYS A 132 -2.11 -10.91 6.95
C CYS A 132 -1.29 -9.74 7.55
N HIS A 133 -1.89 -8.90 8.39
CA HIS A 133 -1.17 -7.78 8.99
C HIS A 133 -0.16 -8.24 10.05
N ARG A 134 1.00 -7.59 10.06
CA ARG A 134 2.08 -7.78 11.04
C ARG A 134 2.57 -6.41 11.51
N PRO A 135 3.18 -6.31 12.70
CA PRO A 135 3.40 -7.36 13.70
C PRO A 135 2.12 -7.79 14.42
N TYR A 136 2.14 -8.97 15.02
CA TYR A 136 1.07 -9.38 15.93
C TYR A 136 1.13 -8.57 17.22
N HIS A 137 -0.01 -8.29 17.82
CA HIS A 137 -0.03 -7.78 19.17
C HIS A 137 0.42 -8.87 20.14
N LEU A 138 1.45 -8.61 20.96
CA LEU A 138 2.05 -9.64 21.81
C LEU A 138 1.05 -10.25 22.81
N ARG A 139 0.07 -9.46 23.29
CA ARG A 139 -1.03 -9.98 24.13
C ARG A 139 -1.90 -11.02 23.44
N ASN A 140 -2.09 -10.92 22.13
CA ASN A 140 -2.85 -11.93 21.38
C ASN A 140 -2.13 -13.27 21.35
N ILE A 141 -0.79 -13.24 21.30
CA ILE A 141 0.05 -14.45 21.31
C ILE A 141 -0.02 -15.15 22.68
N ARG A 142 -0.04 -14.35 23.76
CA ARG A 142 -0.11 -14.83 25.15
C ARG A 142 -1.52 -15.27 25.56
N ASN A 143 -2.56 -14.75 24.91
CA ASN A 143 -3.95 -15.02 25.25
C ASN A 143 -4.40 -16.41 24.77
N GLU A 144 -4.72 -17.32 25.70
CA GLU A 144 -5.15 -18.69 25.39
C GLU A 144 -6.48 -18.77 24.62
N ARG A 145 -7.31 -17.72 24.68
CA ARG A 145 -8.58 -17.64 23.94
C ARG A 145 -8.39 -17.20 22.49
N VAL A 146 -7.22 -16.67 22.13
CA VAL A 146 -6.91 -16.18 20.79
C VAL A 146 -6.03 -17.20 20.06
N VAL A 147 -6.44 -17.55 18.84
CA VAL A 147 -5.72 -18.46 17.95
C VAL A 147 -5.37 -17.71 16.69
N LEU A 148 -4.08 -17.47 16.49
CA LEU A 148 -3.54 -16.79 15.31
C LEU A 148 -3.16 -17.83 14.25
N PHE A 149 -3.65 -17.66 13.03
CA PHE A 149 -3.16 -18.41 11.87
C PHE A 149 -1.94 -17.69 11.29
N ASP A 150 -0.87 -18.44 11.03
CA ASP A 150 0.41 -17.86 10.65
C ASP A 150 1.06 -18.60 9.47
N ASP A 151 1.91 -17.91 8.75
CA ASP A 151 2.74 -18.42 7.66
C ASP A 151 4.25 -18.30 7.98
N LEU A 152 4.61 -17.83 9.18
CA LEU A 152 5.99 -17.71 9.66
C LEU A 152 6.71 -19.07 9.77
N GLU A 153 8.02 -19.05 9.53
CA GLU A 153 8.91 -20.18 9.80
C GLU A 153 9.17 -20.35 11.30
N GLU A 154 9.50 -21.57 11.73
CA GLU A 154 9.70 -21.91 13.15
C GLU A 154 10.74 -21.02 13.85
N ASN A 155 11.80 -20.62 13.13
CA ASN A 155 12.86 -19.75 13.65
C ASN A 155 12.40 -18.30 13.88
N ALA A 156 11.48 -17.78 13.06
CA ALA A 156 10.98 -16.41 13.20
C ALA A 156 10.15 -16.23 14.48
N MET A 157 9.58 -17.33 15.00
CA MET A 157 8.85 -17.33 16.27
C MET A 157 9.78 -17.15 17.48
N ALA A 158 11.00 -17.66 17.40
CA ALA A 158 12.00 -17.52 18.46
C ALA A 158 12.58 -16.09 18.54
N GLU A 159 12.41 -15.29 17.48
CA GLU A 159 12.85 -13.89 17.43
C GLU A 159 11.81 -12.91 18.01
N LEU A 160 10.61 -13.38 18.36
CA LEU A 160 9.59 -12.55 18.97
C LEU A 160 10.02 -12.10 20.39
N PRO A 161 9.84 -10.82 20.76
CA PRO A 161 10.23 -10.30 22.08
C PRO A 161 9.23 -10.76 23.17
N LEU A 162 9.05 -12.07 23.34
CA LEU A 162 8.09 -12.67 24.28
C LEU A 162 8.64 -12.74 25.70
N ASP A 163 9.95 -12.81 25.87
CA ASP A 163 10.63 -12.85 27.18
C ASP A 163 10.55 -11.50 27.92
N VAL A 164 10.18 -10.45 27.20
CA VAL A 164 10.01 -9.11 27.76
C VAL A 164 8.64 -9.06 28.44
N ASP A 165 8.62 -9.11 29.77
CA ASP A 165 7.40 -8.84 30.55
C ASP A 165 7.12 -7.32 30.59
N TRP A 166 6.80 -6.79 29.40
CA TRP A 166 6.66 -5.37 29.19
C TRP A 166 5.40 -4.79 29.83
N GLU A 167 4.44 -5.65 30.16
CA GLU A 167 3.14 -5.29 30.70
C GLU A 167 3.26 -4.86 32.17
N ASP A 168 4.06 -5.60 32.95
CA ASP A 168 4.32 -5.30 34.36
C ASP A 168 5.37 -4.19 34.55
N ARG A 169 6.28 -4.01 33.58
CA ARG A 169 7.41 -3.07 33.70
C ARG A 169 7.21 -1.72 33.00
N TRP A 170 6.50 -1.68 31.88
CA TRP A 170 6.31 -0.45 31.09
C TRP A 170 4.88 -0.32 30.55
N GLY A 171 3.86 -0.78 31.29
CA GLY A 171 2.45 -0.69 30.88
C GLY A 171 2.11 0.63 30.16
N ASN A 172 1.37 0.55 29.05
CA ASN A 172 1.28 1.58 28.01
C ASN A 172 2.63 2.29 27.80
N VAL A 173 3.53 1.67 27.03
CA VAL A 173 4.81 2.31 26.66
C VAL A 173 4.51 3.59 25.88
N GLU A 174 4.36 4.70 26.58
CA GLU A 174 4.50 6.03 26.01
C GLU A 174 5.96 6.12 25.56
N VAL A 175 6.15 6.25 24.25
CA VAL A 175 7.45 6.50 23.64
C VAL A 175 7.78 7.98 23.87
N GLU A 176 8.12 8.33 25.11
CA GLU A 176 8.86 9.56 25.38
C GLU A 176 10.18 9.47 24.61
N ASP A 177 10.35 10.35 23.61
CA ASP A 177 11.70 10.62 23.09
C ASP A 177 12.46 11.26 24.24
N SER A 178 13.56 10.65 24.67
CA SER A 178 14.59 11.32 25.45
C SER A 178 15.35 12.31 24.55
N SER A 179 14.62 13.32 24.05
CA SER A 179 15.18 14.46 23.36
C SER A 179 14.84 15.73 24.12
N ASP A 180 15.24 15.79 25.38
CA ASP A 180 15.34 17.04 26.13
C ASP A 180 16.62 17.04 26.98
N GLU A 181 17.28 18.20 26.97
CA GLU A 181 18.54 18.56 27.63
C GLU A 181 19.85 18.28 26.88
N GLU A 182 20.03 18.89 25.70
CA GLU A 182 21.35 19.47 25.41
C GLU A 182 21.38 20.92 25.90
N SER A 183 22.06 21.12 27.03
CA SER A 183 22.39 22.42 27.61
C SER A 183 23.17 23.26 26.61
N GLU A 184 22.67 24.45 26.28
CA GLU A 184 23.46 25.50 25.64
C GLU A 184 24.62 25.90 26.58
N SER A 185 25.83 25.44 26.28
CA SER A 185 27.05 26.05 26.79
C SER A 185 27.65 26.93 25.70
N ASP A 186 27.38 28.22 25.87
CA ASP A 186 28.10 29.34 25.26
C ASP A 186 29.60 29.21 25.61
N ASP A 187 30.44 29.06 24.60
CA ASP A 187 31.87 29.38 24.70
C ASP A 187 32.27 30.07 23.40
N SER A 188 32.22 31.39 23.51
CA SER A 188 32.86 32.34 22.63
C SER A 188 34.38 32.20 22.78
N ASP A 189 35.11 32.06 21.68
CA ASP A 189 36.43 32.69 21.59
C ASP A 189 36.86 32.98 20.14
N ASP A 190 37.30 34.22 20.02
CA ASP A 190 37.63 35.02 18.84
C ASP A 190 39.08 34.79 18.38
N SER A 191 39.31 34.87 17.06
CA SER A 191 40.49 35.59 16.54
C SER A 191 40.32 35.91 15.04
N SER A 192 39.94 37.16 14.77
CA SER A 192 40.59 38.12 13.86
C SER A 192 41.42 37.60 12.67
N ASP A 193 41.08 38.04 11.46
CA ASP A 193 41.96 38.99 10.77
C ASP A 193 41.27 39.80 9.67
N ASP A 194 41.67 41.06 9.66
CA ASP A 194 41.14 42.26 9.05
C ASP A 194 41.59 42.46 7.58
N ASN A 195 40.73 43.02 6.73
CA ASN A 195 41.16 44.16 5.92
C ASN A 195 40.01 45.05 5.41
N SER A 196 39.71 46.04 6.24
CA SER A 196 39.59 47.48 5.94
C SER A 196 39.19 47.98 4.53
N ARG A 197 38.11 48.77 4.49
CA ARG A 197 38.09 50.25 4.30
C ARG A 197 36.66 50.70 3.91
N SER A 198 35.94 51.34 4.82
CA SER A 198 35.93 52.81 5.08
C SER A 198 35.21 53.55 3.95
N GLU A 199 34.26 54.46 4.12
CA GLU A 199 33.55 55.20 5.19
C GLU A 199 32.43 55.91 4.39
N GLY A 200 31.28 56.34 4.90
CA GLY A 200 30.79 56.49 6.26
C GLY A 200 29.49 57.31 6.19
N ASN A 201 28.78 57.28 7.32
CA ASN A 201 27.81 58.25 7.82
C ASN A 201 26.51 58.50 7.03
N ASP A 202 25.35 58.67 7.64
CA ASP A 202 25.03 58.78 9.05
C ASP A 202 23.51 58.66 9.26
N PHE A 203 23.19 58.09 10.42
CA PHE A 203 22.13 58.49 11.36
C PHE A 203 20.62 58.41 11.03
N ALA A 204 19.99 57.66 11.94
CA ALA A 204 18.83 58.01 12.75
C ALA A 204 17.42 57.62 12.28
N ILE A 205 16.99 56.54 12.92
CA ILE A 205 15.64 56.16 13.29
C ILE A 205 14.94 57.30 14.07
N ALA A 206 13.72 57.66 13.67
CA ALA A 206 12.69 58.08 14.62
C ALA A 206 11.26 57.90 14.05
N LYS A 207 10.56 56.95 14.67
CA LYS A 207 9.15 57.00 15.14
C LYS A 207 8.01 57.27 14.16
N HIS A 208 7.17 56.24 14.04
CA HIS A 208 5.73 56.22 14.38
C HIS A 208 4.92 57.51 14.16
N LYS A 209 4.02 57.47 13.16
CA LYS A 209 2.59 57.71 13.37
C LYS A 209 1.79 57.22 12.16
N LEU A 210 0.99 56.17 12.37
CA LEU A 210 -0.17 55.83 11.56
C LEU A 210 -1.32 56.68 12.09
N ASP A 211 -1.89 57.52 11.23
CA ASP A 211 -3.26 57.97 11.35
C ASP A 211 -3.95 57.83 9.98
N SER A 212 -5.23 57.52 10.11
CA SER A 212 -6.19 57.00 9.17
C SER A 212 -6.70 57.96 8.08
N ALA A 213 -7.15 57.32 6.99
CA ALA A 213 -8.43 57.51 6.31
C ALA A 213 -8.66 58.69 5.34
N ASP A 214 -9.14 58.25 4.16
CA ASP A 214 -10.25 58.75 3.37
C ASP A 214 -10.10 59.97 2.42
N ALA A 215 -10.08 59.61 1.14
CA ALA A 215 -11.11 59.90 0.15
C ALA A 215 -11.08 61.19 -0.70
N GLU A 216 -11.47 60.95 -1.96
CA GLU A 216 -12.02 61.86 -2.99
C GLU A 216 -11.07 62.54 -4.00
N ALA A 217 -11.31 62.19 -5.28
CA ALA A 217 -10.94 62.91 -6.50
C ALA A 217 -11.95 64.06 -6.77
N PRO A 218 -11.99 64.78 -7.92
CA PRO A 218 -11.06 64.94 -9.06
C PRO A 218 -10.87 66.44 -9.50
N THR A 219 -10.10 66.67 -10.59
CA THR A 219 -10.31 67.67 -11.69
C THR A 219 -9.18 68.65 -12.11
N VAL A 220 -8.58 68.33 -13.28
CA VAL A 220 -8.29 69.13 -14.51
C VAL A 220 -7.76 70.61 -14.45
N LYS A 221 -6.56 70.90 -15.00
CA LYS A 221 -6.30 71.58 -16.31
C LYS A 221 -4.85 72.11 -16.52
N LYS A 222 -4.25 71.61 -17.62
CA LYS A 222 -3.47 72.28 -18.71
C LYS A 222 -2.28 73.21 -18.37
N THR A 223 -1.10 72.92 -18.97
CA THR A 223 -0.53 73.62 -20.15
C THR A 223 0.70 72.89 -20.76
N LYS A 224 0.75 72.81 -22.10
CA LYS A 224 1.89 72.48 -23.02
C LYS A 224 2.51 73.81 -23.54
N PRO A 225 3.58 73.93 -24.41
CA PRO A 225 4.18 72.97 -25.38
C PRO A 225 5.73 73.02 -25.53
N LYS A 226 6.43 72.13 -26.27
CA LYS A 226 6.74 72.14 -27.73
C LYS A 226 7.55 70.86 -28.08
N LYS A 227 7.07 69.96 -28.96
CA LYS A 227 7.43 69.75 -30.40
C LYS A 227 8.91 69.36 -30.66
N ARG A 228 9.32 68.40 -31.51
CA ARG A 228 8.72 67.31 -32.32
C ARG A 228 9.82 66.76 -33.28
N LYS A 229 9.95 65.43 -33.44
CA LYS A 229 10.13 64.64 -34.72
C LYS A 229 10.51 63.18 -34.34
N ARG A 230 9.65 62.14 -34.39
CA ARG A 230 9.09 61.35 -35.52
C ARG A 230 10.18 60.79 -36.45
N ARG A 231 10.31 59.49 -36.75
CA ARG A 231 9.34 58.45 -37.22
C ARG A 231 10.15 57.12 -37.39
N ARG A 232 9.70 55.87 -37.25
CA ARG A 232 8.60 55.09 -37.87
C ARG A 232 8.46 53.73 -37.17
N ASP A 233 7.25 53.19 -37.21
CA ASP A 233 6.79 51.89 -36.73
C ASP A 233 7.28 50.70 -37.58
N ARG A 234 7.34 49.49 -36.98
CA ARG A 234 6.91 48.21 -37.57
C ARG A 234 6.76 47.13 -36.49
N ASP A 235 5.64 46.43 -36.58
CA ASP A 235 5.20 45.26 -35.81
C ASP A 235 6.13 44.05 -35.94
N ALA A 236 6.16 43.18 -34.92
CA ALA A 236 6.06 41.72 -35.04
C ALA A 236 6.25 41.00 -33.69
N ASP A 237 5.32 40.09 -33.41
CA ASP A 237 5.43 38.99 -32.44
C ASP A 237 6.63 38.07 -32.73
N ALA A 238 7.33 37.59 -31.69
CA ALA A 238 7.92 36.22 -31.61
C ALA A 238 8.75 36.03 -30.32
N ILE A 239 8.34 35.03 -29.52
CA ILE A 239 9.12 33.90 -28.96
C ILE A 239 10.62 34.11 -28.75
N MET A 240 11.12 33.90 -27.51
CA MET A 240 12.39 33.19 -27.28
C MET A 240 12.36 32.39 -25.96
N GLU A 241 12.50 31.08 -26.13
CA GLU A 241 13.02 30.12 -25.15
C GLU A 241 14.53 30.36 -25.01
N ASP A 242 15.06 30.34 -23.78
CA ASP A 242 16.50 30.30 -23.54
C ASP A 242 16.89 28.92 -23.01
N ASP A 243 17.47 28.12 -23.91
CA ASP A 243 18.23 26.91 -23.64
C ASP A 243 19.64 27.28 -23.14
N VAL A 244 20.08 26.60 -22.08
CA VAL A 244 21.45 26.72 -21.55
C VAL A 244 22.33 25.64 -22.18
N LEU A 245 23.27 26.08 -23.02
CA LEU A 245 24.31 25.28 -23.69
C LEU A 245 25.32 24.68 -22.70
N PHE A 246 25.65 23.40 -22.88
CA PHE A 246 26.83 22.73 -22.31
C PHE A 246 27.66 22.15 -23.47
N ASP A 247 28.74 22.86 -23.84
CA ASP A 247 29.91 22.33 -24.55
C ASP A 247 30.82 21.64 -23.50
N GLY A 248 31.57 20.57 -23.76
CA GLY A 248 31.87 19.87 -24.99
C GLY A 248 33.05 18.92 -24.76
N GLU A 249 33.13 17.92 -25.64
CA GLU A 249 34.29 17.11 -26.03
C GLU A 249 34.77 15.93 -25.16
N GLY A 250 34.58 14.74 -25.75
CA GLY A 250 35.30 13.53 -25.42
C GLY A 250 36.39 13.22 -26.46
N THR A 251 37.39 12.47 -26.01
CA THR A 251 38.28 11.68 -26.87
C THR A 251 38.42 10.30 -26.23
N GLY A 252 37.97 9.26 -26.94
CA GLY A 252 38.07 7.88 -26.47
C GLY A 252 39.43 7.24 -26.76
N ARG A 253 39.69 6.11 -26.11
CA ARG A 253 40.43 4.94 -26.63
C ARG A 253 40.39 3.76 -25.63
N ALA A 254 39.80 2.67 -26.13
CA ALA A 254 40.15 1.24 -26.02
C ALA A 254 40.41 0.55 -24.65
N ASP A 255 39.56 -0.46 -24.40
CA ASP A 255 39.68 -1.74 -23.65
C ASP A 255 41.07 -2.43 -23.68
N PRO A 256 41.40 -3.42 -22.80
CA PRO A 256 40.48 -4.46 -22.27
C PRO A 256 40.69 -4.99 -20.83
N ASP A 257 39.71 -5.81 -20.44
CA ASP A 257 39.62 -6.86 -19.40
C ASP A 257 40.95 -7.44 -18.85
N ASP A 258 41.01 -7.72 -17.54
CA ASP A 258 41.28 -9.07 -17.00
C ASP A 258 41.05 -9.15 -15.47
N ASP A 259 40.54 -10.29 -15.05
CA ASP A 259 40.21 -10.72 -13.68
C ASP A 259 41.48 -10.99 -12.84
N SER A 260 41.38 -10.85 -11.51
CA SER A 260 41.69 -11.91 -10.53
C SER A 260 41.80 -11.38 -9.10
N ASP A 261 41.03 -12.03 -8.22
CA ASP A 261 41.21 -12.10 -6.78
C ASP A 261 42.55 -12.76 -6.44
N ASP A 262 43.17 -12.37 -5.31
CA ASP A 262 43.50 -13.33 -4.25
C ASP A 262 44.17 -12.68 -3.03
N GLU A 263 43.85 -13.34 -1.92
CA GLU A 263 44.02 -12.97 -0.52
C GLU A 263 45.46 -13.12 0.01
N ASP A 264 45.67 -12.42 1.13
CA ASP A 264 46.37 -12.85 2.34
C ASP A 264 47.85 -13.29 2.33
N ASP A 265 48.59 -12.53 3.14
CA ASP A 265 49.21 -12.99 4.40
C ASP A 265 50.74 -13.02 4.54
N ASN A 266 51.08 -12.60 5.75
CA ASN A 266 52.17 -13.05 6.60
C ASN A 266 53.60 -12.47 6.47
N GLN A 267 53.88 -11.70 7.53
CA GLN A 267 54.89 -11.98 8.55
C GLN A 267 56.26 -11.27 8.51
N ASP A 268 56.60 -10.91 9.74
CA ASP A 268 57.62 -10.05 10.29
C ASP A 268 58.97 -10.78 10.47
N GLU A 269 59.98 -10.06 11.01
CA GLU A 269 61.35 -10.43 11.43
C GLU A 269 62.43 -9.74 10.55
N GLY A 270 63.42 -9.00 11.03
CA GLY A 270 63.89 -8.65 12.37
C GLY A 270 65.31 -8.04 12.27
N SER A 271 65.67 -7.16 13.22
CA SER A 271 66.99 -6.51 13.45
C SER A 271 67.34 -5.33 12.51
N SER A 272 67.86 -4.16 12.92
CA SER A 272 68.74 -3.81 14.05
C SER A 272 68.78 -2.27 14.29
N GLN A 273 68.99 -1.85 15.54
CA GLN A 273 69.22 -0.46 16.02
C GLN A 273 70.74 -0.12 16.04
N PRO A 274 71.22 1.09 16.44
CA PRO A 274 70.72 2.47 16.26
C PRO A 274 71.86 3.48 15.93
N THR A 275 71.61 4.61 15.24
CA THR A 275 72.39 5.86 15.47
C THR A 275 71.56 7.13 15.30
N LYS A 276 71.93 8.16 16.08
CA LYS A 276 71.18 9.37 16.43
C LYS A 276 71.37 10.50 15.40
N ARG A 277 70.31 11.26 15.08
CA ARG A 277 70.14 12.71 15.40
C ARG A 277 69.07 13.45 14.55
N ARG A 278 68.13 14.07 15.30
CA ARG A 278 67.47 15.39 15.10
C ARG A 278 66.56 15.65 13.89
N GLY A 279 65.29 15.94 14.17
CA GLY A 279 64.39 16.71 13.28
C GLY A 279 62.90 16.35 13.39
N ARG A 280 62.25 16.66 14.52
CA ARG A 280 60.81 16.41 14.75
C ARG A 280 59.93 17.32 13.87
N LYS A 281 59.11 16.74 12.98
CA LYS A 281 57.79 17.27 12.61
C LYS A 281 56.79 16.12 12.68
N ALA A 282 55.97 16.11 13.74
CA ALA A 282 54.99 15.08 14.02
C ALA A 282 53.81 15.19 13.04
N LYS A 283 53.60 14.14 12.25
CA LYS A 283 52.33 13.87 11.56
C LYS A 283 51.26 13.66 12.63
N ARG A 284 50.25 14.55 12.70
CA ARG A 284 49.04 14.34 13.50
C ARG A 284 48.33 13.11 12.95
N LYS A 285 48.55 11.94 13.55
CA LYS A 285 47.64 10.79 13.44
C LYS A 285 46.30 11.27 13.97
N ARG A 286 45.31 11.45 13.08
CA ARG A 286 43.91 11.49 13.45
C ARG A 286 43.62 10.16 14.14
N ILE A 287 43.63 10.16 15.47
CA ILE A 287 42.97 9.12 16.25
C ILE A 287 41.53 9.18 15.79
N ARG A 288 41.10 8.20 14.99
CA ARG A 288 39.69 7.89 14.85
C ARG A 288 39.24 7.53 16.25
N ARG A 289 38.72 8.51 17.00
CA ARG A 289 37.89 8.23 18.15
C ARG A 289 36.78 7.35 17.58
N SER A 290 36.83 6.05 17.89
CA SER A 290 35.67 5.19 17.78
C SER A 290 34.53 5.99 18.41
N ARG A 291 33.49 6.25 17.62
CA ARG A 291 32.24 6.82 18.13
C ARG A 291 31.93 6.08 19.41
N GLY A 292 31.85 6.81 20.52
CA GLY A 292 31.58 6.21 21.82
C GLY A 292 30.32 5.39 21.69
N ARG A 293 30.42 4.09 21.97
CA ARG A 293 29.26 3.35 22.49
C ARG A 293 28.78 4.16 23.68
N SER A 294 27.50 4.54 23.66
CA SER A 294 26.94 5.32 24.75
C SER A 294 27.11 4.51 26.03
N LEU A 295 27.49 5.15 27.14
CA LEU A 295 27.52 4.51 28.47
C LEU A 295 26.14 3.96 28.90
N TYR A 296 25.09 4.29 28.13
CA TYR A 296 23.70 3.85 28.28
C TYR A 296 23.29 2.73 27.30
N ASP A 297 24.13 2.33 26.34
CA ASP A 297 23.82 1.24 25.37
C ASP A 297 23.81 -0.16 26.01
N ASP A 298 24.40 -0.31 27.21
CA ASP A 298 24.53 -1.59 27.90
C ASP A 298 23.45 -1.79 29.00
N ASP A 299 22.50 -0.87 29.17
CA ASP A 299 21.37 -1.05 30.10
C ASP A 299 20.36 -2.05 29.50
N PRO A 300 20.13 -3.21 30.14
CA PRO A 300 19.20 -4.21 29.63
C PRO A 300 17.77 -3.66 29.49
N GLU A 301 17.35 -2.70 30.32
CA GLU A 301 16.01 -2.12 30.27
C GLU A 301 15.81 -1.26 29.02
N ILE A 302 16.81 -0.45 28.67
CA ILE A 302 16.79 0.41 27.48
C ILE A 302 16.78 -0.47 26.22
N MET A 303 17.61 -1.51 26.20
CA MET A 303 17.68 -2.46 25.08
C MET A 303 16.37 -3.24 24.90
N GLU A 304 15.71 -3.66 25.98
CA GLU A 304 14.41 -4.34 25.93
C GLU A 304 13.31 -3.40 25.40
N ARG A 305 13.29 -2.14 25.86
CA ARG A 305 12.36 -1.12 25.35
C ARG A 305 12.59 -0.81 23.87
N GLU A 306 13.85 -0.74 23.44
CA GLU A 306 14.21 -0.52 22.03
C GLU A 306 13.78 -1.70 21.16
N LYS A 307 14.02 -2.95 21.58
CA LYS A 307 13.53 -4.14 20.87
C LYS A 307 12.01 -4.14 20.71
N LEU A 308 11.28 -3.76 21.76
CA LEU A 308 9.82 -3.68 21.72
C LEU A 308 9.32 -2.57 20.78
N ARG A 309 9.99 -1.42 20.81
CA ARG A 309 9.74 -0.30 19.88
C ARG A 309 9.99 -0.72 18.44
N ASP A 310 11.12 -1.37 18.18
CA ASP A 310 11.48 -1.88 16.88
C ASP A 310 10.43 -2.86 16.37
N TYR A 311 9.98 -3.81 17.21
CA TYR A 311 8.93 -4.75 16.85
C TYR A 311 7.65 -4.05 16.38
N TYR A 312 7.07 -3.16 17.20
CA TYR A 312 5.81 -2.49 16.88
C TYR A 312 5.91 -1.40 15.79
N SER A 313 7.11 -0.88 15.51
CA SER A 313 7.32 0.12 14.45
C SER A 313 7.36 -0.47 13.03
N ASN A 314 7.45 -1.80 12.90
CA ASN A 314 7.68 -2.47 11.63
C ASN A 314 6.41 -3.10 11.05
N ALA A 315 5.38 -2.28 10.73
CA ALA A 315 4.19 -2.86 10.13
C ALA A 315 4.45 -3.34 8.69
N THR A 316 4.09 -4.60 8.42
CA THR A 316 4.25 -5.29 7.14
C THR A 316 3.02 -6.17 6.86
N LEU A 317 2.95 -6.71 5.65
CA LEU A 317 1.97 -7.73 5.28
C LEU A 317 2.69 -9.05 5.07
N ALA A 318 2.12 -10.11 5.63
CA ALA A 318 2.50 -11.49 5.41
C ALA A 318 1.73 -12.08 4.21
N MET A 319 1.65 -13.41 4.10
CA MET A 319 0.78 -14.07 3.10
C MET A 319 -0.66 -13.56 3.20
N SER A 320 -1.28 -13.29 2.04
CA SER A 320 -2.68 -12.84 1.97
C SER A 320 -3.62 -13.80 2.70
N SER A 321 -4.63 -13.24 3.37
CA SER A 321 -5.63 -13.99 4.12
C SER A 321 -6.39 -14.97 3.22
N ALA A 322 -6.63 -14.63 1.94
CA ALA A 322 -7.26 -15.53 0.98
C ALA A 322 -6.32 -16.68 0.57
N CYS A 323 -5.03 -16.39 0.38
CA CYS A 323 -4.02 -17.41 0.10
C CYS A 323 -3.89 -18.41 1.27
N LEU A 324 -3.85 -17.90 2.50
CA LEU A 324 -3.83 -18.70 3.73
C LEU A 324 -5.12 -19.52 3.91
N SER A 325 -6.28 -18.94 3.58
CA SER A 325 -7.55 -19.67 3.60
C SER A 325 -7.59 -20.81 2.57
N HIS A 326 -7.04 -20.58 1.37
CA HIS A 326 -6.95 -21.61 0.33
C HIS A 326 -5.97 -22.72 0.71
N SER A 327 -4.82 -22.40 1.32
CA SER A 327 -3.87 -23.42 1.77
C SER A 327 -4.52 -24.34 2.82
N ILE A 328 -5.34 -23.80 3.72
CA ILE A 328 -6.17 -24.58 4.63
C ILE A 328 -7.13 -25.49 3.87
N ALA A 329 -7.88 -24.95 2.90
CA ALA A 329 -8.80 -25.74 2.08
C ALA A 329 -8.07 -26.89 1.34
N ALA A 330 -6.89 -26.61 0.80
CA ALA A 330 -6.06 -27.59 0.09
C ALA A 330 -5.61 -28.73 1.02
N VAL A 331 -5.18 -28.42 2.25
CA VAL A 331 -4.79 -29.47 3.21
C VAL A 331 -5.99 -30.33 3.64
N PHE A 332 -7.18 -29.75 3.72
CA PHE A 332 -8.41 -30.53 3.94
C PHE A 332 -8.87 -31.34 2.72
N ASN A 333 -8.14 -31.27 1.59
CA ASN A 333 -8.50 -31.85 0.31
C ASN A 333 -9.92 -31.40 -0.13
N ARG A 334 -10.21 -30.12 0.13
CA ARG A 334 -11.46 -29.43 -0.19
C ARG A 334 -11.23 -28.15 -0.98
N SER A 335 -10.02 -27.97 -1.51
CA SER A 335 -9.76 -26.91 -2.48
C SER A 335 -10.52 -27.21 -3.78
N ASP A 336 -10.99 -26.14 -4.41
CA ASP A 336 -11.68 -26.15 -5.68
C ASP A 336 -11.20 -24.97 -6.55
N MET A 337 -11.60 -24.95 -7.81
CA MET A 337 -11.16 -23.88 -8.72
C MET A 337 -11.65 -22.49 -8.28
N ASP A 338 -12.80 -22.43 -7.61
CA ASP A 338 -13.33 -21.16 -7.09
C ASP A 338 -12.49 -20.64 -5.93
N SER A 339 -12.14 -21.47 -4.94
CA SER A 339 -11.27 -21.06 -3.83
C SER A 339 -9.87 -20.70 -4.30
N LEU A 340 -9.31 -21.42 -5.28
CA LEU A 340 -8.02 -21.07 -5.89
C LEU A 340 -8.09 -19.71 -6.59
N TRP A 341 -9.17 -19.44 -7.33
CA TRP A 341 -9.38 -18.14 -7.96
C TRP A 341 -9.52 -17.01 -6.94
N MET A 342 -10.23 -17.23 -5.84
CA MET A 342 -10.34 -16.26 -4.75
C MET A 342 -8.98 -15.94 -4.14
N ALA A 343 -8.14 -16.94 -3.90
CA ALA A 343 -6.78 -16.74 -3.42
C ALA A 343 -5.91 -15.93 -4.39
N ILE A 344 -5.98 -16.25 -5.69
CA ILE A 344 -5.30 -15.48 -6.74
C ILE A 344 -5.74 -14.02 -6.71
N VAL A 345 -7.06 -13.76 -6.70
CA VAL A 345 -7.62 -12.40 -6.69
C VAL A 345 -7.21 -11.62 -5.43
N GLY A 346 -7.21 -12.26 -4.25
CA GLY A 346 -6.79 -11.64 -3.00
C GLY A 346 -5.33 -11.15 -3.06
N VAL A 347 -4.40 -12.02 -3.47
CA VAL A 347 -2.98 -11.66 -3.65
C VAL A 347 -2.80 -10.59 -4.73
N THR A 348 -3.49 -10.71 -5.87
CA THR A 348 -3.42 -9.71 -6.95
C THR A 348 -3.91 -8.33 -6.48
N SER A 349 -4.93 -8.27 -5.61
CA SER A 349 -5.41 -6.99 -5.06
C SER A 349 -4.36 -6.29 -4.19
N GLN A 350 -3.62 -7.05 -3.37
CA GLN A 350 -2.51 -6.54 -2.56
C GLN A 350 -1.33 -6.08 -3.42
N PHE A 351 -1.05 -6.79 -4.51
CA PHE A 351 -0.01 -6.41 -5.47
C PHE A 351 -0.36 -5.12 -6.22
N ASN A 352 -1.61 -4.99 -6.71
CA ASN A 352 -2.07 -3.81 -7.43
C ASN A 352 -2.07 -2.55 -6.56
N SER A 353 -2.43 -2.70 -5.28
CA SER A 353 -2.33 -1.63 -4.27
C SER A 353 -0.89 -1.32 -3.83
N SER A 354 0.12 -2.01 -4.39
CA SER A 354 1.54 -1.86 -4.02
C SER A 354 1.80 -2.15 -2.52
N SER A 355 0.93 -2.95 -1.91
CA SER A 355 0.99 -3.31 -0.49
C SER A 355 1.99 -4.45 -0.25
N ILE A 356 2.14 -5.37 -1.20
CA ILE A 356 3.17 -6.41 -1.21
C ILE A 356 4.24 -6.13 -2.27
N SER A 357 5.44 -6.70 -2.07
CA SER A 357 6.54 -6.63 -3.03
C SER A 357 6.32 -7.56 -4.23
N SER A 358 7.13 -7.39 -5.27
CA SER A 358 7.12 -8.31 -6.41
C SER A 358 7.54 -9.71 -6.01
N ASP A 359 8.47 -9.84 -5.07
CA ASP A 359 8.98 -11.14 -4.61
C ASP A 359 7.89 -11.94 -3.89
N LEU A 360 7.15 -11.29 -2.98
CA LEU A 360 6.01 -11.92 -2.28
C LEU A 360 4.89 -12.35 -3.25
N TYR A 361 4.66 -11.56 -4.31
CA TYR A 361 3.71 -11.92 -5.35
C TYR A 361 4.17 -13.14 -6.15
N GLU A 362 5.46 -13.22 -6.52
CA GLU A 362 6.00 -14.38 -7.24
C GLU A 362 6.02 -15.65 -6.39
N ASP A 363 6.30 -15.55 -5.09
CA ASP A 363 6.20 -16.68 -4.15
C ASP A 363 4.78 -17.25 -4.12
N ALA A 364 3.77 -16.40 -3.95
CA ALA A 364 2.37 -16.80 -3.96
C ALA A 364 1.94 -17.36 -5.33
N ARG A 365 2.42 -16.76 -6.43
CA ARG A 365 2.20 -17.28 -7.79
C ARG A 365 2.80 -18.68 -7.97
N GLY A 366 4.00 -18.92 -7.45
CA GLY A 366 4.65 -20.24 -7.44
C GLY A 366 3.77 -21.29 -6.78
N TYR A 367 3.18 -20.96 -5.63
CA TYR A 367 2.20 -21.80 -4.95
C TYR A 367 0.96 -22.07 -5.84
N PHE A 368 0.35 -21.06 -6.45
CA PHE A 368 -0.82 -21.26 -7.33
C PHE A 368 -0.52 -22.12 -8.56
N LEU A 369 0.64 -21.95 -9.18
CA LEU A 369 1.10 -22.78 -10.28
C LEU A 369 1.26 -24.26 -9.88
N GLN A 370 1.68 -24.52 -8.65
CA GLN A 370 1.73 -25.87 -8.11
C GLN A 370 0.32 -26.46 -7.94
N GLN A 371 -0.63 -25.69 -7.41
CA GLN A 371 -2.02 -26.13 -7.24
C GLN A 371 -2.71 -26.43 -8.59
N LEU A 372 -2.44 -25.65 -9.64
CA LEU A 372 -3.00 -25.90 -10.98
C LEU A 372 -2.49 -27.18 -11.66
N LYS A 373 -1.38 -27.74 -11.19
CA LYS A 373 -0.85 -29.04 -11.65
C LYS A 373 -1.58 -30.22 -11.01
N ASP A 374 -2.34 -29.99 -9.94
CA ASP A 374 -3.10 -31.06 -9.28
C ASP A 374 -4.24 -31.56 -10.20
N PRO A 375 -4.24 -32.86 -10.58
CA PRO A 375 -5.27 -33.44 -11.43
C PRO A 375 -6.67 -33.44 -10.79
N ASN A 376 -6.78 -33.37 -9.46
CA ASN A 376 -8.06 -33.31 -8.75
C ASN A 376 -8.75 -31.96 -8.92
N LEU A 377 -7.98 -30.87 -9.00
CA LEU A 377 -8.47 -29.50 -9.19
C LEU A 377 -8.81 -29.21 -10.66
N ASN A 378 -7.94 -29.64 -11.59
CA ASN A 378 -8.03 -29.23 -13.00
C ASN A 378 -8.75 -30.24 -13.91
N GLY A 379 -9.19 -31.38 -13.37
CA GLY A 379 -9.82 -32.47 -14.11
C GLY A 379 -8.86 -33.18 -15.08
N GLN A 380 -8.91 -34.51 -15.14
CA GLN A 380 -8.14 -35.27 -16.12
C GLN A 380 -8.64 -34.98 -17.55
N LYS A 381 -8.06 -33.97 -18.23
CA LYS A 381 -7.98 -33.81 -19.70
C LYS A 381 -7.28 -32.49 -20.07
N GLN A 382 -5.99 -32.38 -19.78
CA GLN A 382 -5.14 -31.61 -20.69
C GLN A 382 -4.84 -32.51 -21.88
N GLN A 383 -5.57 -32.34 -22.99
CA GLN A 383 -5.04 -32.76 -24.28
C GLN A 383 -3.70 -32.03 -24.44
N LYS A 384 -2.61 -32.82 -24.52
CA LYS A 384 -1.29 -32.36 -24.94
C LYS A 384 -1.40 -31.78 -26.35
N ASP A 385 -1.79 -30.52 -26.48
CA ASP A 385 -1.65 -29.71 -27.69
C ASP A 385 -1.84 -28.23 -27.34
N SER A 386 -0.79 -27.61 -26.78
CA SER A 386 -0.43 -26.17 -26.93
C SER A 386 0.63 -25.81 -25.89
N SER A 387 1.89 -26.08 -26.21
CA SER A 387 3.06 -25.45 -25.61
C SER A 387 3.21 -23.99 -26.07
N GLN A 388 2.11 -23.23 -26.13
CA GLN A 388 2.13 -21.79 -26.35
C GLN A 388 1.60 -21.13 -25.10
N GLU A 389 2.49 -20.44 -24.39
CA GLU A 389 2.14 -19.48 -23.35
C GLU A 389 1.05 -18.55 -23.89
N GLN A 390 0.00 -18.36 -23.09
CA GLN A 390 -1.09 -17.46 -23.45
C GLN A 390 -0.56 -16.03 -23.25
N ASN A 391 -0.36 -15.33 -24.36
CA ASN A 391 0.04 -13.92 -24.37
C ASN A 391 -1.19 -13.01 -24.54
N VAL A 392 -1.04 -11.73 -24.15
CA VAL A 392 -2.05 -10.67 -24.27
C VAL A 392 -2.49 -10.50 -25.73
N GLY A 393 -3.45 -11.32 -26.17
CA GLY A 393 -3.88 -11.37 -27.56
C GLY A 393 -4.51 -12.68 -28.00
N TYR A 394 -4.24 -13.80 -27.31
CA TYR A 394 -4.86 -15.08 -27.62
C TYR A 394 -6.13 -15.31 -26.78
N ALA A 395 -7.29 -14.93 -27.32
CA ALA A 395 -8.52 -15.60 -26.93
C ALA A 395 -8.54 -16.96 -27.64
N LEU A 396 -8.44 -18.06 -26.91
CA LEU A 396 -8.74 -19.36 -27.49
C LEU A 396 -10.20 -19.33 -27.99
N GLY A 397 -10.41 -19.89 -29.18
CA GLY A 397 -11.73 -20.11 -29.74
C GLY A 397 -12.61 -20.77 -28.68
N CYS A 398 -13.75 -20.14 -28.41
CA CYS A 398 -14.77 -20.61 -27.50
C CYS A 398 -15.34 -21.95 -27.98
N ASN A 399 -14.66 -23.05 -27.70
CA ASN A 399 -15.33 -24.34 -27.59
C ASN A 399 -16.12 -24.28 -26.28
N ALA A 400 -17.40 -23.96 -26.42
CA ALA A 400 -18.38 -23.63 -25.38
C ALA A 400 -18.69 -24.76 -24.36
N VAL A 401 -17.78 -25.72 -24.16
CA VAL A 401 -18.02 -26.95 -23.39
C VAL A 401 -17.07 -27.09 -22.18
N GLN A 402 -16.01 -26.27 -22.07
CA GLN A 402 -15.10 -26.28 -20.90
C GLN A 402 -14.99 -24.87 -20.28
N THR A 403 -16.04 -24.45 -19.58
CA THR A 403 -16.29 -23.05 -19.18
C THR A 403 -15.79 -22.67 -17.77
N GLN A 404 -14.77 -23.32 -17.22
CA GLN A 404 -14.25 -23.00 -15.87
C GLN A 404 -12.74 -23.22 -15.73
N ARG A 405 -11.93 -22.69 -16.65
CA ARG A 405 -10.47 -22.86 -16.60
C ARG A 405 -9.78 -21.61 -16.06
N ILE A 406 -8.84 -21.81 -15.14
CA ILE A 406 -7.81 -20.83 -14.78
C ILE A 406 -6.56 -21.17 -15.60
N ALA A 407 -5.94 -20.16 -16.22
CA ALA A 407 -4.72 -20.33 -16.99
C ALA A 407 -3.68 -19.28 -16.60
N PRO A 408 -2.38 -19.66 -16.52
CA PRO A 408 -1.30 -18.69 -16.42
C PRO A 408 -1.22 -17.88 -17.72
N ASN A 409 -0.99 -16.59 -17.61
CA ASN A 409 -0.93 -15.65 -18.74
C ASN A 409 0.00 -14.49 -18.40
N THR A 410 0.85 -14.08 -19.34
CA THR A 410 1.61 -12.84 -19.21
C THR A 410 0.67 -11.67 -19.45
N GLU A 411 0.50 -10.80 -18.47
CA GLU A 411 -0.37 -9.63 -18.52
C GLU A 411 0.44 -8.33 -18.70
N LEU A 412 -0.21 -7.31 -19.25
CA LEU A 412 0.34 -5.96 -19.30
C LEU A 412 -0.16 -5.17 -18.09
N ARG A 413 0.65 -4.24 -17.57
CA ARG A 413 0.24 -3.23 -16.59
C ARG A 413 -0.65 -2.15 -17.21
N LEU A 414 -1.68 -2.62 -17.91
CA LEU A 414 -2.77 -1.87 -18.52
C LEU A 414 -4.06 -2.27 -17.81
N ASP A 415 -4.49 -1.40 -16.91
CA ASP A 415 -5.66 -1.60 -16.06
C ASP A 415 -6.90 -1.75 -16.96
N LEU A 416 -7.66 -2.84 -16.79
CA LEU A 416 -8.94 -3.10 -17.46
C LEU A 416 -8.84 -3.29 -18.98
N LEU A 417 -7.67 -3.68 -19.51
CA LEU A 417 -7.44 -3.84 -20.95
C LEU A 417 -8.50 -4.73 -21.62
N ARG A 418 -8.89 -5.84 -20.99
CA ARG A 418 -9.81 -6.82 -21.59
C ARG A 418 -11.25 -6.31 -21.68
N HIS A 419 -11.59 -5.31 -20.86
CA HIS A 419 -12.94 -4.79 -20.64
C HIS A 419 -13.10 -3.34 -21.09
N TRP A 420 -12.05 -2.76 -21.68
CA TRP A 420 -12.05 -1.40 -22.17
C TRP A 420 -11.37 -1.32 -23.54
N SER A 421 -11.12 -0.12 -24.05
CA SER A 421 -10.36 0.08 -25.28
C SER A 421 -8.86 0.11 -24.98
N LEU A 422 -8.04 -0.31 -25.95
CA LEU A 422 -6.58 -0.20 -25.82
C LEU A 422 -6.17 1.25 -25.57
N HIS A 423 -6.77 2.19 -26.30
CA HIS A 423 -6.52 3.62 -26.12
C HIS A 423 -6.88 4.11 -24.71
N GLY A 424 -8.04 3.74 -24.19
CA GLY A 424 -8.47 4.10 -22.83
C GLY A 424 -7.54 3.55 -21.77
N SER A 425 -7.22 2.27 -21.86
CA SER A 425 -6.30 1.60 -20.93
C SER A 425 -4.93 2.27 -20.92
N LEU A 426 -4.35 2.55 -22.10
CA LEU A 426 -3.05 3.25 -22.21
C LEU A 426 -3.07 4.66 -21.60
N LEU A 427 -4.18 5.38 -21.74
CA LEU A 427 -4.33 6.76 -21.28
C LEU A 427 -4.47 6.86 -19.76
N HIS A 428 -5.16 5.92 -19.14
CA HIS A 428 -5.60 6.03 -17.75
C HIS A 428 -4.91 5.04 -16.79
N SER A 429 -4.27 3.97 -17.28
CA SER A 429 -3.55 3.03 -16.41
C SER A 429 -2.42 3.74 -15.66
N THR A 430 -2.29 3.49 -14.37
CA THR A 430 -1.31 4.22 -13.54
C THR A 430 0.12 4.08 -14.10
N TYR A 431 0.47 2.89 -14.59
CA TYR A 431 1.80 2.62 -15.15
C TYR A 431 2.11 3.45 -16.40
N THR A 432 1.23 3.42 -17.41
CA THR A 432 1.46 4.12 -18.68
C THR A 432 1.17 5.61 -18.60
N ALA A 433 0.12 6.00 -17.88
CA ALA A 433 -0.25 7.41 -17.71
C ALA A 433 0.90 8.22 -17.10
N THR A 434 1.57 7.66 -16.08
CA THR A 434 2.69 8.34 -15.40
C THR A 434 3.96 8.41 -16.26
N ARG A 435 4.27 7.38 -17.04
CA ARG A 435 5.43 7.36 -17.93
C ARG A 435 5.26 8.27 -19.16
N LEU A 436 4.07 8.28 -19.74
CA LEU A 436 3.76 9.14 -20.89
C LEU A 436 3.37 10.55 -20.47
N SER A 437 3.12 10.80 -19.17
CA SER A 437 2.49 12.03 -18.67
C SER A 437 1.18 12.32 -19.42
N ALA A 438 0.31 11.31 -19.51
CA ALA A 438 -0.82 11.27 -20.43
C ALA A 438 -1.96 12.26 -20.09
N TRP A 439 -1.91 12.89 -18.92
CA TRP A 439 -2.77 14.03 -18.57
C TRP A 439 -2.44 15.29 -19.40
N ARG A 440 -1.17 15.45 -19.82
CA ARG A 440 -0.72 16.56 -20.68
C ARG A 440 -1.02 16.33 -22.15
N GLN A 441 -1.22 17.41 -22.91
CA GLN A 441 -1.36 17.35 -24.38
C GLN A 441 -0.14 16.73 -25.07
N ILE A 442 1.07 16.93 -24.54
CA ILE A 442 2.28 16.32 -25.08
C ILE A 442 2.29 14.79 -24.87
N GLY A 443 1.83 14.32 -23.71
CA GLY A 443 1.72 12.89 -23.42
C GLY A 443 0.68 12.21 -24.30
N LYS A 444 -0.47 12.87 -24.52
CA LYS A 444 -1.50 12.40 -25.47
C LYS A 444 -0.95 12.24 -26.89
N ARG A 445 -0.16 13.22 -27.37
CA ARG A 445 0.53 13.10 -28.67
C ARG A 445 1.52 11.94 -28.71
N ARG A 446 2.34 11.76 -27.67
CA ARG A 446 3.27 10.62 -27.55
C ARG A 446 2.54 9.27 -27.57
N LEU A 447 1.37 9.17 -26.94
CA LEU A 447 0.53 7.96 -27.01
C LEU A 447 0.07 7.67 -28.45
N LEU A 448 -0.34 8.68 -29.21
CA LEU A 448 -0.70 8.51 -30.62
C LEU A 448 0.50 8.06 -31.47
N GLU A 449 1.69 8.61 -31.23
CA GLU A 449 2.94 8.16 -31.87
C GLU A 449 3.28 6.71 -31.50
N MET A 450 2.95 6.29 -30.27
CA MET A 450 3.13 4.91 -29.82
C MET A 450 2.20 3.95 -30.54
N LEU A 451 0.92 4.30 -30.69
CA LEU A 451 -0.02 3.52 -31.50
C LEU A 451 0.45 3.40 -32.95
N ALA A 452 0.99 4.48 -33.52
CA ALA A 452 1.59 4.46 -34.85
C ALA A 452 2.82 3.54 -34.93
N THR A 453 3.66 3.53 -33.88
CA THR A 453 4.83 2.63 -33.78
C THR A 453 4.42 1.15 -33.68
N LEU A 454 3.31 0.86 -32.99
CA LEU A 454 2.72 -0.47 -32.91
C LEU A 454 2.01 -0.88 -34.21
N GLY A 455 1.77 0.05 -35.14
CA GLY A 455 1.03 -0.20 -36.38
C GLY A 455 -0.48 -0.38 -36.16
N ILE A 456 -1.03 0.19 -35.09
CA ILE A 456 -2.43 0.06 -34.70
C ILE A 456 -3.18 1.34 -35.07
N PRO A 457 -4.21 1.30 -35.95
CA PRO A 457 -5.00 2.47 -36.29
C PRO A 457 -5.72 3.04 -35.06
N LEU A 458 -5.75 4.38 -34.93
CA LEU A 458 -6.43 5.06 -33.82
C LEU A 458 -7.88 4.60 -33.66
N LYS A 459 -8.63 4.53 -34.76
CA LYS A 459 -10.03 4.06 -34.76
C LYS A 459 -10.18 2.65 -34.18
N ASP A 460 -9.27 1.74 -34.53
CA ASP A 460 -9.31 0.36 -34.03
C ASP A 460 -8.86 0.29 -32.56
N SER A 461 -7.96 1.18 -32.11
CA SER A 461 -7.53 1.25 -30.70
C SER A 461 -8.58 1.81 -29.74
N GLN A 462 -9.55 2.58 -30.27
CA GLN A 462 -10.67 3.15 -29.52
C GLN A 462 -11.87 2.20 -29.41
N GLN A 463 -11.87 1.11 -30.19
CA GLN A 463 -12.85 0.04 -30.08
C GLN A 463 -12.58 -0.78 -28.81
N ASP A 464 -13.62 -1.32 -28.18
CA ASP A 464 -13.41 -2.20 -27.02
C ASP A 464 -12.56 -3.40 -27.43
N TRP A 465 -11.67 -3.78 -26.52
CA TRP A 465 -10.67 -4.81 -26.75
C TRP A 465 -11.27 -6.13 -27.21
N CYS A 466 -12.41 -6.52 -26.65
CA CYS A 466 -13.11 -7.75 -27.04
C CYS A 466 -13.48 -7.78 -28.53
N TYR A 467 -13.75 -6.61 -29.15
CA TYR A 467 -14.09 -6.49 -30.56
C TYR A 467 -12.92 -6.04 -31.46
N MET A 468 -11.79 -5.64 -30.87
CA MET A 468 -10.60 -5.22 -31.61
C MET A 468 -10.08 -6.38 -32.47
N LYS A 469 -9.77 -6.09 -33.74
CA LYS A 469 -9.32 -7.10 -34.72
C LYS A 469 -8.11 -7.87 -34.21
N GLN A 470 -8.10 -9.19 -34.39
CA GLN A 470 -7.01 -10.07 -33.96
C GLN A 470 -5.64 -9.63 -34.51
N LYS A 471 -5.59 -9.16 -35.76
CA LYS A 471 -4.36 -8.61 -36.36
C LYS A 471 -3.74 -7.51 -35.50
N ASN A 472 -4.55 -6.64 -34.90
CA ASN A 472 -4.05 -5.52 -34.12
C ASN A 472 -3.62 -5.95 -32.71
N LYS A 473 -4.28 -6.97 -32.13
CA LYS A 473 -3.84 -7.60 -30.87
C LYS A 473 -2.46 -8.25 -31.04
N LEU A 474 -2.27 -9.00 -32.12
CA LEU A 474 -0.97 -9.58 -32.47
C LEU A 474 0.09 -8.51 -32.80
N ALA A 475 -0.32 -7.37 -33.37
CA ALA A 475 0.57 -6.26 -33.63
C ALA A 475 1.07 -5.61 -32.33
N LEU A 476 0.20 -5.49 -31.32
CA LEU A 476 0.60 -5.03 -29.98
C LEU A 476 1.72 -5.90 -29.44
N GLU A 477 1.51 -7.22 -29.35
CA GLU A 477 2.48 -8.18 -28.85
C GLU A 477 3.81 -8.13 -29.64
N ARG A 478 3.74 -8.23 -30.97
CA ARG A 478 4.94 -8.27 -31.83
C ARG A 478 5.76 -6.98 -31.79
N HIS A 479 5.13 -5.83 -31.60
CA HIS A 479 5.78 -4.53 -31.66
C HIS A 479 5.94 -3.85 -30.31
N LEU A 480 5.49 -4.48 -29.22
CA LEU A 480 5.65 -3.96 -27.87
C LEU A 480 7.12 -3.69 -27.50
N PRO A 481 8.11 -4.56 -27.80
CA PRO A 481 9.51 -4.28 -27.47
C PRO A 481 10.04 -2.98 -28.08
N LYS A 482 9.58 -2.65 -29.31
CA LYS A 482 9.93 -1.38 -29.97
C LYS A 482 9.30 -0.18 -29.26
N ALA A 483 8.05 -0.33 -28.80
CA ALA A 483 7.39 0.71 -28.03
C ALA A 483 8.05 0.90 -26.64
N ILE A 484 8.46 -0.18 -25.98
CA ILE A 484 9.17 -0.12 -24.69
C ILE A 484 10.43 0.72 -24.81
N GLN A 485 11.26 0.44 -25.82
CA GLN A 485 12.51 1.17 -26.06
C GLN A 485 12.26 2.65 -26.41
N ARG A 486 11.29 2.93 -27.29
CA ARG A 486 11.06 4.28 -27.80
C ARG A 486 10.37 5.21 -26.80
N PHE A 487 9.45 4.68 -25.99
CA PHE A 487 8.61 5.48 -25.09
C PHE A 487 9.00 5.38 -23.62
N ASP A 488 10.11 4.70 -23.32
CA ASP A 488 10.58 4.43 -21.95
C ASP A 488 9.47 3.82 -21.09
N LEU A 489 8.85 2.75 -21.60
CA LEU A 489 7.83 2.02 -20.85
C LEU A 489 8.46 1.10 -19.81
N GLY A 490 9.75 0.78 -19.90
CA GLY A 490 10.46 -0.14 -19.00
C GLY A 490 10.04 -1.61 -19.18
N VAL A 491 10.89 -2.53 -18.70
CA VAL A 491 10.67 -3.98 -18.79
C VAL A 491 9.50 -4.47 -17.92
N ASN A 492 9.21 -3.74 -16.84
CA ASN A 492 8.15 -4.11 -15.87
C ASN A 492 6.73 -3.87 -16.39
N ILE A 493 6.54 -3.50 -17.66
CA ILE A 493 5.20 -3.38 -18.25
C ILE A 493 4.52 -4.74 -18.37
N GLU A 494 5.29 -5.79 -18.62
CA GLU A 494 4.82 -7.17 -18.61
C GLU A 494 5.03 -7.75 -17.21
N TYR A 495 4.08 -8.56 -16.77
CA TYR A 495 4.20 -9.34 -15.54
C TYR A 495 3.39 -10.62 -15.66
N GLU A 496 3.80 -11.65 -14.94
CA GLU A 496 3.15 -12.93 -14.98
C GLU A 496 1.90 -12.95 -14.09
N SER A 497 0.79 -13.46 -14.61
CA SER A 497 -0.48 -13.48 -13.88
C SER A 497 -1.37 -14.63 -14.32
N PHE A 498 -2.67 -14.52 -14.02
CA PHE A 498 -3.68 -15.52 -14.31
C PHE A 498 -4.90 -14.89 -14.96
N VAL A 499 -5.54 -15.68 -15.83
CA VAL A 499 -6.83 -15.39 -16.43
C VAL A 499 -7.82 -16.51 -16.13
N ARG A 500 -9.11 -16.17 -16.12
CA ARG A 500 -10.18 -17.14 -15.94
C ARG A 500 -11.32 -16.89 -16.91
N SER A 501 -11.77 -17.97 -17.55
CA SER A 501 -13.02 -17.96 -18.32
C SER A 501 -14.20 -18.12 -17.36
N LEU A 502 -15.12 -17.17 -17.36
CA LEU A 502 -16.28 -17.18 -16.45
C LEU A 502 -17.57 -17.57 -17.19
N PRO A 503 -18.46 -18.37 -16.57
CA PRO A 503 -19.78 -18.66 -17.14
C PRO A 503 -20.59 -17.38 -17.34
N GLY A 504 -21.16 -17.18 -18.53
CA GLY A 504 -22.01 -16.02 -18.83
C GLY A 504 -21.25 -14.70 -19.05
N HIS A 505 -19.97 -14.63 -18.71
CA HIS A 505 -19.12 -13.48 -19.01
C HIS A 505 -18.55 -13.57 -20.42
N ARG A 506 -18.32 -12.41 -21.03
CA ARG A 506 -17.75 -12.37 -22.37
C ARG A 506 -16.22 -12.36 -22.34
N GLY A 507 -15.64 -13.49 -22.71
CA GLY A 507 -14.18 -13.64 -22.78
C GLY A 507 -13.57 -13.90 -21.41
N ASP A 508 -12.24 -13.90 -21.36
CA ASP A 508 -11.51 -14.18 -20.13
C ASP A 508 -11.33 -12.91 -19.29
N VAL A 509 -11.42 -13.08 -17.98
CA VAL A 509 -11.17 -12.01 -17.01
C VAL A 509 -9.78 -12.22 -16.41
N SER A 510 -8.95 -11.17 -16.41
CA SER A 510 -7.66 -11.21 -15.72
C SER A 510 -7.87 -11.09 -14.21
N ALA A 511 -6.97 -11.67 -13.41
CA ALA A 511 -7.03 -11.53 -11.96
C ALA A 511 -7.00 -10.05 -11.53
N ALA A 512 -6.24 -9.22 -12.25
CA ALA A 512 -6.17 -7.79 -12.01
C ALA A 512 -7.51 -7.09 -12.27
N ASP A 513 -8.15 -7.33 -13.43
CA ASP A 513 -9.43 -6.72 -13.79
C ASP A 513 -10.53 -7.13 -12.80
N PHE A 514 -10.54 -8.40 -12.40
CA PHE A 514 -11.47 -8.90 -11.38
C PHE A 514 -11.25 -8.19 -10.04
N SER A 515 -10.00 -8.04 -9.59
CA SER A 515 -9.68 -7.32 -8.36
C SER A 515 -10.11 -5.84 -8.40
N HIS A 516 -9.94 -5.18 -9.55
CA HIS A 516 -10.36 -3.80 -9.75
C HIS A 516 -11.88 -3.66 -9.70
N ALA A 517 -12.62 -4.59 -10.29
CA ALA A 517 -14.08 -4.62 -10.27
C ALA A 517 -14.63 -4.78 -8.83
N ILE A 518 -14.10 -5.73 -8.05
CA ILE A 518 -14.53 -5.93 -6.66
C ILE A 518 -14.19 -4.71 -5.80
N SER A 519 -12.99 -4.16 -5.94
CA SER A 519 -12.59 -2.92 -5.24
C SER A 519 -13.51 -1.74 -5.60
N ALA A 520 -13.92 -1.62 -6.87
CA ALA A 520 -14.85 -0.58 -7.31
C ALA A 520 -16.23 -0.70 -6.67
N LEU A 521 -16.75 -1.92 -6.52
CA LEU A 521 -18.02 -2.19 -5.84
C LEU A 521 -17.96 -1.91 -4.33
N LEU A 522 -16.78 -2.01 -3.72
CA LEU A 522 -16.55 -1.62 -2.32
C LEU A 522 -16.47 -0.10 -2.14
N GLU A 523 -15.85 0.58 -3.10
CA GLU A 523 -15.59 2.03 -3.05
C GLU A 523 -16.85 2.88 -3.30
N PHE A 524 -17.78 2.40 -4.12
CA PHE A 524 -18.92 3.20 -4.59
C PHE A 524 -20.24 2.54 -4.25
N ASP A 525 -21.09 3.32 -3.58
CA ASP A 525 -22.48 2.94 -3.33
C ASP A 525 -23.39 3.56 -4.39
N ASP A 526 -23.98 2.72 -5.25
CA ASP A 526 -25.00 3.15 -6.19
C ASP A 526 -26.32 3.44 -5.44
N ARG A 527 -26.51 4.72 -5.09
CA ARG A 527 -27.72 5.20 -4.39
C ARG A 527 -29.01 4.87 -5.14
N SER A 528 -28.98 4.64 -6.46
CA SER A 528 -30.16 4.29 -7.26
C SER A 528 -30.63 2.85 -7.04
N GLN A 529 -29.75 1.96 -6.59
CA GLN A 529 -30.05 0.55 -6.34
C GLN A 529 -30.48 0.27 -4.89
N ARG A 530 -30.47 1.28 -4.00
CA ARG A 530 -30.91 1.10 -2.61
C ARG A 530 -32.38 0.70 -2.56
N ALA A 531 -32.67 -0.43 -1.91
CA ALA A 531 -34.04 -0.77 -1.54
C ALA A 531 -34.64 0.36 -0.66
N PRO A 532 -35.92 0.73 -0.82
CA PRO A 532 -36.54 1.88 -0.14
C PRO A 532 -36.74 1.72 1.38
N ARG A 533 -36.10 0.73 2.02
CA ARG A 533 -36.13 0.52 3.48
C ARG A 533 -34.72 0.71 4.04
N GLY A 534 -34.51 1.85 4.70
CA GLY A 534 -33.24 2.27 5.30
C GLY A 534 -32.83 1.50 6.55
N GLU A 535 -32.64 0.19 6.46
CA GLU A 535 -32.17 -0.65 7.59
C GLU A 535 -30.68 -1.00 7.50
N ILE A 536 -30.04 -0.90 6.33
CA ILE A 536 -28.66 -1.35 6.11
C ILE A 536 -27.74 -0.13 5.92
N SER A 537 -26.61 -0.10 6.63
CA SER A 537 -25.61 0.97 6.47
C SER A 537 -25.03 0.94 5.04
N PRO A 538 -24.63 2.09 4.47
CA PRO A 538 -24.07 2.13 3.11
C PRO A 538 -22.87 1.18 2.92
N ALA A 539 -21.98 1.12 3.90
CA ALA A 539 -20.83 0.21 3.88
C ALA A 539 -21.22 -1.28 3.92
N ALA A 540 -22.29 -1.64 4.64
CA ALA A 540 -22.80 -3.00 4.60
C ALA A 540 -23.44 -3.33 3.24
N HIS A 541 -24.09 -2.36 2.60
CA HIS A 541 -24.66 -2.55 1.26
C HIS A 541 -23.56 -2.78 0.20
N THR A 542 -22.50 -1.96 0.18
CA THR A 542 -21.37 -2.14 -0.74
C THR A 542 -20.64 -3.45 -0.48
N PHE A 543 -20.43 -3.82 0.80
CA PHE A 543 -19.88 -5.12 1.18
C PHE A 543 -20.67 -6.28 0.59
N TRP A 544 -21.99 -6.32 0.78
CA TRP A 544 -22.81 -7.44 0.30
C TRP A 544 -22.89 -7.50 -1.23
N THR A 545 -22.91 -6.33 -1.89
CA THR A 545 -22.88 -6.23 -3.35
C THR A 545 -21.58 -6.80 -3.90
N ALA A 546 -20.43 -6.39 -3.33
CA ALA A 546 -19.12 -6.90 -3.70
C ALA A 546 -18.96 -8.39 -3.35
N TYR A 547 -19.44 -8.80 -2.17
CA TYR A 547 -19.44 -10.20 -1.74
C TYR A 547 -20.23 -11.05 -2.73
N ASP A 548 -21.42 -10.61 -3.17
CA ASP A 548 -22.22 -11.31 -4.16
C ASP A 548 -21.60 -11.34 -5.56
N ALA A 549 -20.85 -10.31 -5.95
CA ALA A 549 -20.11 -10.29 -7.21
C ALA A 549 -18.97 -11.33 -7.27
N LEU A 550 -18.54 -11.89 -6.12
CA LEU A 550 -17.64 -13.04 -6.07
C LEU A 550 -18.30 -14.35 -6.53
N ASP A 551 -19.63 -14.42 -6.64
CA ASP A 551 -20.30 -15.57 -7.24
C ASP A 551 -20.19 -15.50 -8.77
N MET A 552 -19.42 -16.42 -9.35
CA MET A 552 -19.14 -16.50 -10.80
C MET A 552 -20.40 -16.67 -11.65
N LYS A 553 -21.55 -17.03 -11.04
CA LYS A 553 -22.84 -17.13 -11.75
C LYS A 553 -23.54 -15.78 -11.91
N LYS A 554 -23.16 -14.75 -11.14
CA LYS A 554 -23.77 -13.42 -11.14
C LYS A 554 -22.95 -12.44 -11.99
N SER A 555 -22.74 -12.77 -13.27
CA SER A 555 -21.89 -11.96 -14.19
C SER A 555 -22.31 -10.49 -14.29
N ASN A 556 -23.60 -10.19 -14.15
CA ASN A 556 -24.15 -8.82 -14.22
C ASN A 556 -23.53 -7.88 -13.17
N LEU A 557 -23.28 -8.40 -11.95
CA LEU A 557 -22.67 -7.61 -10.87
C LEU A 557 -21.20 -7.35 -11.15
N LEU A 558 -20.50 -8.34 -11.71
CA LEU A 558 -19.12 -8.19 -12.16
C LEU A 558 -19.01 -7.15 -13.28
N ASP A 559 -19.88 -7.21 -14.29
CA ASP A 559 -19.93 -6.22 -15.37
C ASP A 559 -20.14 -4.80 -14.84
N THR A 560 -21.06 -4.64 -13.88
CA THR A 560 -21.29 -3.36 -13.19
C THR A 560 -20.03 -2.89 -12.46
N GLY A 561 -19.35 -3.79 -11.75
CA GLY A 561 -18.09 -3.49 -11.08
C GLY A 561 -16.98 -3.10 -12.05
N LEU A 562 -16.90 -3.73 -13.22
CA LEU A 562 -15.92 -3.40 -14.26
C LEU A 562 -16.17 -2.00 -14.85
N ASP A 563 -17.42 -1.65 -15.14
CA ASP A 563 -17.80 -0.31 -15.62
C ASP A 563 -17.47 0.78 -14.58
N MET A 564 -17.72 0.48 -13.31
CA MET A 564 -17.34 1.36 -12.19
C MET A 564 -15.81 1.48 -12.08
N ALA A 565 -15.07 0.38 -12.20
CA ALA A 565 -13.61 0.39 -12.18
C ALA A 565 -13.01 1.25 -13.30
N VAL A 566 -13.58 1.21 -14.51
CA VAL A 566 -13.17 2.09 -15.62
C VAL A 566 -13.37 3.56 -15.25
N SER A 567 -14.51 3.89 -14.63
CA SER A 567 -14.84 5.25 -14.22
C SER A 567 -13.89 5.77 -13.14
N ILE A 568 -13.52 4.92 -12.18
CA ILE A 568 -12.54 5.22 -11.13
C ILE A 568 -11.15 5.47 -11.70
N GLN A 569 -10.73 4.65 -12.65
CA GLN A 569 -9.41 4.79 -13.27
C GLN A 569 -9.29 6.11 -14.04
N LYS A 570 -10.36 6.51 -14.76
CA LYS A 570 -10.44 7.81 -15.42
C LYS A 570 -10.30 8.95 -14.41
N LEU A 571 -11.11 8.92 -13.35
CA LEU A 571 -11.12 9.93 -12.30
C LEU A 571 -9.73 10.06 -11.64
N THR A 572 -9.09 8.93 -11.32
CA THR A 572 -7.76 8.91 -10.68
C THR A 572 -6.71 9.59 -11.56
N ALA A 573 -6.69 9.29 -12.86
CA ALA A 573 -5.74 9.89 -13.79
C ALA A 573 -6.02 11.39 -14.05
N GLU A 574 -7.28 11.80 -14.10
CA GLU A 574 -7.70 13.19 -14.30
C GLU A 574 -7.36 14.06 -13.08
N VAL A 575 -7.77 13.63 -11.89
CA VAL A 575 -7.51 14.35 -10.63
C VAL A 575 -6.02 14.34 -10.32
N GLY A 576 -5.34 13.21 -10.49
CA GLY A 576 -3.90 13.10 -10.31
C GLY A 576 -3.14 14.02 -11.27
N GLY A 577 -3.56 14.08 -12.53
CA GLY A 577 -3.02 15.00 -13.53
C GLY A 577 -3.19 16.47 -13.14
N ASP A 578 -4.39 16.86 -12.72
CA ASP A 578 -4.68 18.23 -12.26
C ASP A 578 -3.81 18.63 -11.07
N VAL A 579 -3.69 17.78 -10.05
CA VAL A 579 -2.86 18.04 -8.86
C VAL A 579 -1.39 18.27 -9.24
N ILE A 580 -0.87 17.52 -10.21
CA ILE A 580 0.51 17.66 -10.70
C ILE A 580 0.68 18.94 -11.52
N GLU A 581 -0.24 19.23 -12.45
CA GLU A 581 -0.15 20.40 -13.33
C GLU A 581 -0.30 21.70 -12.56
N SER A 582 -1.28 21.76 -11.66
CA SER A 582 -1.52 22.91 -10.80
C SER A 582 -0.52 23.05 -9.65
N ARG A 583 0.38 22.07 -9.46
CA ARG A 583 1.35 22.01 -8.35
C ARG A 583 0.68 22.20 -6.97
N LYS A 584 -0.51 21.62 -6.78
CA LYS A 584 -1.29 21.72 -5.53
C LYS A 584 -0.69 20.97 -4.33
N PHE A 585 0.30 20.11 -4.55
CA PHE A 585 0.95 19.33 -3.49
C PHE A 585 2.06 20.15 -2.80
N VAL A 586 2.28 19.87 -1.52
CA VAL A 586 3.34 20.50 -0.73
C VAL A 586 4.55 19.56 -0.63
N PRO A 587 5.73 19.98 -1.10
CA PRO A 587 6.97 19.23 -0.86
C PRO A 587 7.40 19.44 0.59
N SER A 588 7.14 18.45 1.45
CA SER A 588 7.63 18.43 2.82
C SER A 588 8.98 17.67 2.90
N GLY A 589 9.72 17.89 3.99
CA GLY A 589 11.01 17.27 4.27
C GLY A 589 10.89 15.73 4.35
N PRO A 590 10.14 15.19 5.31
CA PRO A 590 9.98 13.74 5.45
C PRO A 590 8.98 13.09 4.48
N PHE A 591 7.93 13.80 4.05
CA PHE A 591 6.87 13.27 3.18
C PHE A 591 6.36 14.32 2.19
N ARG A 592 5.39 13.98 1.33
CA ARG A 592 4.63 14.93 0.50
C ARG A 592 3.16 14.83 0.86
N TYR A 593 2.42 15.92 0.73
CA TYR A 593 0.99 15.88 1.00
C TYR A 593 0.16 16.81 0.10
N VAL A 594 -1.14 16.53 0.02
CA VAL A 594 -2.12 17.38 -0.66
C VAL A 594 -3.46 17.37 0.08
N PHE A 595 -4.12 18.53 0.13
CA PHE A 595 -5.49 18.67 0.61
C PHE A 595 -6.45 18.69 -0.58
N LEU A 596 -7.38 17.74 -0.65
CA LEU A 596 -8.42 17.68 -1.68
C LEU A 596 -9.65 18.48 -1.24
N ARG A 597 -9.59 19.80 -1.39
CA ARG A 597 -10.66 20.73 -0.97
C ARG A 597 -11.80 20.92 -2.00
N ASP A 598 -11.58 20.51 -3.25
CA ASP A 598 -12.41 20.89 -4.39
C ASP A 598 -13.81 20.28 -4.37
N GLN A 599 -14.84 21.04 -4.77
CA GLN A 599 -16.27 20.69 -4.60
C GLN A 599 -16.79 19.63 -5.57
N GLN A 600 -16.15 19.42 -6.74
CA GLN A 600 -16.71 18.55 -7.77
C GLN A 600 -16.47 17.04 -7.56
N SER A 601 -15.55 16.67 -6.67
CA SER A 601 -15.15 15.27 -6.45
C SER A 601 -15.24 14.80 -4.99
N LYS A 602 -15.83 15.61 -4.10
CA LYS A 602 -15.90 15.36 -2.63
C LYS A 602 -16.55 14.02 -2.27
N GLU A 603 -17.65 13.65 -2.95
CA GLU A 603 -18.38 12.43 -2.60
C GLU A 603 -17.61 11.16 -2.99
N LEU A 604 -16.77 11.20 -4.03
CA LEU A 604 -16.06 10.03 -4.53
C LEU A 604 -14.78 9.76 -3.70
N PHE A 605 -14.09 10.82 -3.24
CA PHE A 605 -12.86 10.72 -2.44
C PHE A 605 -13.07 10.62 -0.93
N ALA A 606 -14.28 10.27 -0.48
CA ALA A 606 -14.53 9.94 0.92
C ALA A 606 -14.08 8.50 1.28
N HIS A 607 -13.80 7.63 0.30
CA HIS A 607 -13.40 6.25 0.57
C HIS A 607 -11.85 6.09 0.64
N PRO A 608 -11.28 5.48 1.71
CA PRO A 608 -9.83 5.35 1.88
C PRO A 608 -9.11 4.62 0.73
N LEU A 609 -9.75 3.61 0.12
CA LEU A 609 -9.16 2.86 -1.01
C LEU A 609 -8.91 3.77 -2.23
N LEU A 610 -9.84 4.68 -2.54
CA LEU A 610 -9.69 5.59 -3.67
C LEU A 610 -8.60 6.63 -3.41
N LEU A 611 -8.55 7.17 -2.18
CA LEU A 611 -7.49 8.07 -1.74
C LEU A 611 -6.11 7.41 -1.87
N ARG A 612 -5.99 6.14 -1.49
CA ARG A 612 -4.75 5.38 -1.65
C ARG A 612 -4.35 5.20 -3.11
N ARG A 613 -5.30 4.86 -3.98
CA ARG A 613 -5.06 4.75 -5.43
C ARG A 613 -4.52 6.05 -6.01
N LEU A 614 -5.13 7.18 -5.65
CA LEU A 614 -4.66 8.50 -6.06
C LEU A 614 -3.27 8.84 -5.47
N ALA A 615 -3.02 8.51 -4.20
CA ALA A 615 -1.73 8.74 -3.55
C ALA A 615 -0.60 7.95 -4.25
N LEU A 616 -0.86 6.69 -4.59
CA LEU A 616 0.06 5.85 -5.37
C LEU A 616 0.29 6.40 -6.77
N PHE A 617 -0.75 6.89 -7.45
CA PHE A 617 -0.63 7.52 -8.76
C PHE A 617 0.28 8.75 -8.70
N LEU A 618 0.01 9.68 -7.77
CA LEU A 618 0.80 10.90 -7.59
C LEU A 618 2.26 10.60 -7.23
N LYS A 619 2.46 9.65 -6.33
CA LYS A 619 3.80 9.18 -5.95
C LYS A 619 4.57 8.66 -7.16
N LYS A 620 3.98 7.73 -7.92
CA LYS A 620 4.59 7.16 -9.14
C LYS A 620 4.87 8.25 -10.18
N ALA A 621 3.93 9.16 -10.40
CA ALA A 621 4.08 10.27 -11.33
C ALA A 621 5.27 11.19 -10.98
N LEU A 622 5.41 11.56 -9.71
CA LEU A 622 6.48 12.43 -9.24
C LEU A 622 7.84 11.73 -9.32
N THR A 623 7.93 10.46 -8.90
CA THR A 623 9.17 9.68 -9.04
C THR A 623 9.62 9.62 -10.50
N ARG A 624 8.69 9.50 -11.46
CA ARG A 624 8.99 9.53 -12.89
C ARG A 624 9.45 10.89 -13.42
N GLN A 625 9.11 11.99 -12.75
CA GLN A 625 9.63 13.33 -13.06
C GLN A 625 11.02 13.60 -12.44
N GLY A 626 11.69 12.57 -11.89
CA GLY A 626 13.01 12.70 -11.26
C GLY A 626 12.96 13.19 -9.82
N VAL A 627 11.76 13.32 -9.23
CA VAL A 627 11.60 13.74 -7.85
C VAL A 627 11.89 12.55 -6.92
N ARG A 628 12.75 12.75 -5.89
CA ARG A 628 13.10 11.68 -4.93
C ARG A 628 11.86 11.00 -4.36
N GLU A 629 11.82 9.68 -4.35
CA GLU A 629 10.72 8.93 -3.76
C GLU A 629 10.59 9.21 -2.26
N LYS A 630 9.37 9.58 -1.84
CA LYS A 630 8.98 9.79 -0.43
C LYS A 630 7.54 9.31 -0.25
N PRO A 631 7.09 9.02 0.97
CA PRO A 631 5.68 8.79 1.24
C PRO A 631 4.82 9.95 0.77
N PHE A 632 3.60 9.63 0.32
CA PHE A 632 2.63 10.62 -0.15
C PHE A 632 1.34 10.52 0.68
N ILE A 633 0.93 11.62 1.29
CA ILE A 633 -0.25 11.67 2.16
C ILE A 633 -1.34 12.48 1.46
N ILE A 634 -2.53 11.91 1.33
CA ILE A 634 -3.70 12.64 0.84
C ILE A 634 -4.65 12.87 2.00
N LEU A 635 -5.12 14.10 2.14
CA LEU A 635 -6.17 14.47 3.08
C LEU A 635 -7.40 14.91 2.28
N ALA A 636 -8.54 14.28 2.55
CA ALA A 636 -9.81 14.64 1.92
C ALA A 636 -10.90 14.81 2.99
N PRO A 637 -11.79 15.82 2.85
CA PRO A 637 -12.89 16.01 3.78
C PRO A 637 -13.99 15.00 3.51
N ASP A 638 -14.60 14.49 4.58
CA ASP A 638 -15.88 13.81 4.59
C ASP A 638 -16.91 14.70 5.30
N PRO A 639 -17.67 15.52 4.53
CA PRO A 639 -18.62 16.46 5.11
C PRO A 639 -19.78 15.77 5.85
N SER A 640 -20.03 14.48 5.60
CA SER A 640 -21.13 13.76 6.24
C SER A 640 -20.84 13.42 7.70
N ARG A 641 -19.56 13.27 8.04
CA ARG A 641 -19.06 12.91 9.37
C ARG A 641 -18.31 14.05 10.06
N ASP A 642 -18.14 15.20 9.40
CA ASP A 642 -17.40 16.36 9.93
C ASP A 642 -15.92 16.02 10.25
N VAL A 643 -15.32 15.18 9.42
CA VAL A 643 -13.93 14.71 9.56
C VAL A 643 -13.17 14.82 8.24
N TRP A 644 -11.85 14.77 8.33
CA TRP A 644 -10.90 14.60 7.25
C TRP A 644 -10.29 13.22 7.33
N ILE A 645 -10.25 12.54 6.20
CA ILE A 645 -9.61 11.23 6.07
C ILE A 645 -8.21 11.47 5.52
N ALA A 646 -7.20 11.09 6.29
CA ALA A 646 -5.81 11.10 5.87
C ALA A 646 -5.36 9.69 5.51
N VAL A 647 -4.79 9.53 4.33
CA VAL A 647 -4.27 8.24 3.83
C VAL A 647 -2.83 8.41 3.39
N ALA A 648 -1.93 7.61 3.95
CA ALA A 648 -0.54 7.54 3.53
C ALA A 648 -0.32 6.41 2.51
N ALA A 649 0.35 6.73 1.41
CA ALA A 649 0.93 5.75 0.50
C ALA A 649 2.44 5.65 0.73
N THR A 650 2.87 4.48 1.19
CA THR A 650 4.27 4.12 1.42
C THR A 650 4.94 3.62 0.13
N THR A 651 6.21 3.25 0.22
CA THR A 651 6.91 2.53 -0.85
C THR A 651 6.69 1.05 -0.70
N SER A 652 6.45 0.34 -1.81
CA SER A 652 6.34 -1.11 -1.81
C SER A 652 7.57 -1.71 -1.16
N GLY A 653 7.38 -2.56 -0.15
CA GLY A 653 8.47 -3.18 0.62
C GLY A 653 9.13 -2.28 1.67
N GLN A 654 8.71 -1.01 1.81
CA GLN A 654 9.11 -0.21 2.97
C GLN A 654 8.17 -0.45 4.15
N ARG A 655 8.75 -0.50 5.34
CA ARG A 655 8.05 -0.60 6.62
C ARG A 655 7.04 0.53 6.76
N ASN A 656 5.82 0.21 7.20
CA ASN A 656 4.78 1.19 7.44
C ASN A 656 4.76 1.59 8.92
N ASP A 657 5.32 2.74 9.23
CA ASP A 657 5.32 3.33 10.58
C ASP A 657 4.26 4.44 10.73
N PHE A 658 3.39 4.63 9.73
CA PHE A 658 2.38 5.70 9.75
C PHE A 658 1.34 5.52 10.85
N GLY A 659 1.02 4.28 11.26
CA GLY A 659 0.09 4.05 12.38
C GLY A 659 0.57 4.71 13.67
N HIS A 660 1.84 4.47 14.02
CA HIS A 660 2.46 5.10 15.19
C HIS A 660 2.64 6.62 14.99
N ARG A 661 3.10 7.05 13.81
CA ARG A 661 3.35 8.48 13.53
C ARG A 661 2.08 9.31 13.55
N PHE A 662 0.99 8.79 12.99
CA PHE A 662 -0.31 9.42 13.06
C PHE A 662 -0.78 9.52 14.49
N ARG A 663 -0.63 8.46 15.31
CA ARG A 663 -1.00 8.46 16.74
C ARG A 663 -0.30 9.56 17.51
N LYS A 664 1.03 9.61 17.41
CA LYS A 664 1.83 10.63 18.11
C LYS A 664 1.49 12.06 17.63
N ALA A 665 1.22 12.24 16.34
CA ALA A 665 0.81 13.53 15.80
C ALA A 665 -0.58 13.96 16.32
N ALA A 666 -1.51 13.02 16.45
CA ALA A 666 -2.85 13.25 16.97
C ALA A 666 -2.87 13.63 18.45
N GLU A 667 -2.11 12.90 19.28
CA GLU A 667 -1.97 13.15 20.72
C GLU A 667 -1.45 14.56 20.98
N ARG A 668 -0.38 14.98 20.26
CA ARG A 668 0.17 16.34 20.35
C ARG A 668 -0.81 17.42 19.90
N ASN A 669 -1.68 17.10 18.94
CA ASN A 669 -2.71 18.02 18.44
C ASN A 669 -3.90 18.15 19.39
N GLY A 670 -4.01 17.31 20.42
CA GLY A 670 -5.25 17.17 21.19
C GLY A 670 -6.44 16.73 20.32
N SER A 671 -6.16 16.18 19.14
CA SER A 671 -7.19 15.66 18.23
C SER A 671 -7.69 14.33 18.75
N GLN A 672 -9.00 14.18 18.84
CA GLN A 672 -9.62 12.86 18.85
C GLN A 672 -9.48 12.28 17.44
N VAL A 673 -8.32 11.70 17.13
CA VAL A 673 -8.16 10.90 15.91
C VAL A 673 -8.72 9.52 16.20
N THR A 674 -9.77 9.15 15.50
CA THR A 674 -10.29 7.78 15.52
C THR A 674 -9.42 6.93 14.58
N TYR A 675 -8.71 5.97 15.18
CA TYR A 675 -7.97 4.91 14.45
C TYR A 675 -8.89 3.74 14.12
N ASP A 676 -10.14 4.03 13.74
CA ASP A 676 -11.16 3.01 13.55
C ASP A 676 -11.00 2.27 12.20
N ALA A 677 -9.86 2.39 11.52
CA ALA A 677 -9.57 1.61 10.33
C ALA A 677 -8.62 0.45 10.68
N PHE A 678 -8.88 -0.73 10.14
CA PHE A 678 -7.94 -1.87 10.23
C PHE A 678 -6.57 -1.55 9.60
N ASP A 679 -6.52 -0.55 8.72
CA ASP A 679 -5.32 -0.09 8.07
C ASP A 679 -4.63 1.04 8.85
N SER A 680 -3.42 0.76 9.32
CA SER A 680 -2.60 1.70 10.09
C SER A 680 -2.14 2.93 9.30
N ALA A 681 -2.20 2.91 7.96
CA ALA A 681 -1.90 4.07 7.10
C ALA A 681 -3.12 4.98 6.86
N VAL A 682 -4.23 4.77 7.57
CA VAL A 682 -5.44 5.60 7.49
C VAL A 682 -5.76 6.18 8.87
N CYS A 683 -6.11 7.47 8.92
CA CYS A 683 -6.64 8.08 10.14
C CYS A 683 -7.70 9.13 9.82
N GLU A 684 -8.59 9.36 10.78
CA GLU A 684 -9.64 10.38 10.70
C GLU A 684 -9.33 11.55 11.63
N ILE A 685 -9.41 12.77 11.11
CA ILE A 685 -9.05 14.00 11.80
C ILE A 685 -10.28 14.88 11.85
N LYS A 686 -10.60 15.48 12.99
CA LYS A 686 -11.74 16.40 13.08
C LYS A 686 -11.58 17.61 12.16
N ASP A 687 -12.68 18.08 11.55
CA ASP A 687 -12.65 19.30 10.73
C ASP A 687 -12.09 20.50 11.51
N GLY A 688 -11.24 21.29 10.84
CA GLY A 688 -10.54 22.45 11.41
C GLY A 688 -9.21 22.12 12.11
N GLN A 689 -8.87 20.83 12.30
CA GLN A 689 -7.60 20.40 12.91
C GLN A 689 -6.59 19.86 11.90
N GLU A 690 -6.95 19.78 10.61
CA GLU A 690 -6.18 19.06 9.59
C GLU A 690 -4.81 19.71 9.29
N ILE A 691 -4.72 21.04 9.38
CA ILE A 691 -3.48 21.78 9.16
C ILE A 691 -2.51 21.56 10.32
N GLU A 692 -3.03 21.60 11.55
CA GLU A 692 -2.22 21.45 12.76
C GLU A 692 -1.72 20.02 12.92
N PHE A 693 -2.56 19.03 12.58
CA PHE A 693 -2.16 17.63 12.49
C PHE A 693 -0.96 17.43 11.55
N VAL A 694 -0.99 18.00 10.35
CA VAL A 694 0.13 17.89 9.39
C VAL A 694 1.40 18.57 9.90
N ARG A 695 1.26 19.66 10.68
CA ARG A 695 2.40 20.32 11.34
C ARG A 695 3.05 19.39 12.36
N PHE A 696 2.28 18.83 13.29
CA PHE A 696 2.80 17.90 14.30
C PHE A 696 3.35 16.62 13.67
N LEU A 697 2.74 16.13 12.59
CA LEU A 697 3.27 15.01 11.83
C LEU A 697 4.63 15.32 11.21
N HIS A 698 4.89 16.57 10.81
CA HIS A 698 6.22 17.00 10.37
C HIS A 698 7.26 16.83 11.47
N ASP A 699 6.91 17.26 12.69
CA ASP A 699 7.80 17.19 13.86
C ASP A 699 8.04 15.75 14.33
N VAL A 700 7.04 14.87 14.20
CA VAL A 700 7.16 13.45 14.54
C VAL A 700 8.01 12.68 13.52
N MET A 701 8.10 13.16 12.28
CA MET A 701 8.85 12.52 11.21
C MET A 701 10.25 13.12 10.95
N ARG A 702 10.60 14.21 11.63
CA ARG A 702 11.97 14.72 11.69
C ARG A 702 12.76 13.93 12.71
#